data_AF-A0A8D9DKP1-F1
#
_entry.id   AF-A0A8D9DKP1-F1
#
_cell.length_a   1.000
_cell.length_b   1.000
_cell.length_c   1.000
_cell.angle_alpha   90.00
_cell.angle_beta   90.00
_cell.angle_gamma   90.00
#
_symmetry.space_group_name_H-M   'P 1'
#
loop_
_entity.id
_entity.type
_entity.pdbx_description
1 polymer ?
#
loop_
_entity_poly.entity_id
_entity_poly.type
_entity_poly.pdbx_seq_one_letter_code
_entity_poly.pdbx_strand_id
1 'polypeptide(L)'
;MRGISSRSSLYSLTRSLLSHVRHGFTPGGLCRETPALGSLWSALQSRGVKVNAIQLRPGNVIERTGRTFRVVESEHKQQGRGGASIQVELRDVDNGSKLNLRFGPEESVEKVFVQEKSFTCLYTEGDTAFLIEPDTFEQVEVPLDIFGKAAVYLKEEMRVQLQLYDGRALSASVPKHVTCTIQETQLPMKGLTSAPRYKRALLDNGSTIQVPSYLEAGEKIVINTEDDSFVKSEATLRRRLDFLSPPRRDPALSVASVREHSTLLEFSAVSSFVICFSDFDIWSVKRMAEWRPCKWWLHGHLTPLPAKSNGFIRIDCFGGLNQMRRDLCDGVGIARLLNATLVLPKFEVAAYWNESSGFGDVFDVDYFIQKLNGFIKVVKDLPTDISSKEPFRVDCSKRKGQFDYRETILPLLLEHHYISLTPAMSQRRDRYMFFSGHTLWNLISFSFSAFAWLRFRYPQYAKATLCQACYSALRLTTSLEKKALELLDAIPKPFLSLHLRFEPDMVAYSRCEYPNLSPSSLAAIKAAGGEDKKPWTGEIAQSWRKRGKCPLTPNETALMLQSLRIPTSTNIYLAAGDGLMEMEGFTSVYTKVFTKSDLLNREDFTRMHGNTKAALDYYVSINSDAYVATYFGNMDKMVAAMRAYKGMHKTLFLSRKAFAELTSQRLEEEELKKALWEVHRNDFEIGRGSALPDCFCEFKL
;
A
#
# COMPACT_ATOMS: atom_id res chain seq x y z
N MET A 1 -13.86 -81.77 16.91
CA MET A 1 -12.96 -82.35 15.88
C MET A 1 -11.81 -81.34 15.72
N ARG A 2 -10.53 -81.65 16.02
CA ARG A 2 -9.57 -82.57 15.34
C ARG A 2 -9.23 -82.13 13.91
N GLY A 3 -7.94 -81.83 13.65
CA GLY A 3 -7.34 -81.73 12.31
C GLY A 3 -6.89 -80.32 11.87
N ILE A 4 -5.84 -80.15 11.05
CA ILE A 4 -4.38 -80.24 11.35
C ILE A 4 -3.55 -79.71 10.13
N SER A 5 -2.41 -79.04 10.38
CA SER A 5 -1.35 -78.69 9.39
C SER A 5 -1.71 -77.59 8.33
N SER A 6 -0.78 -76.83 7.71
CA SER A 6 0.70 -76.87 7.71
C SER A 6 1.37 -75.48 7.67
N ARG A 7 2.64 -75.47 8.07
CA ARG A 7 3.73 -74.48 7.85
C ARG A 7 3.84 -74.03 6.37
N SER A 8 4.56 -72.98 5.95
CA SER A 8 5.69 -72.22 6.55
C SER A 8 5.91 -70.90 5.75
N SER A 9 6.76 -69.91 6.10
CA SER A 9 7.34 -69.40 7.36
C SER A 9 8.48 -68.41 7.02
N LEU A 10 8.62 -67.25 7.69
CA LEU A 10 9.89 -66.51 7.83
C LEU A 10 9.87 -65.56 9.07
N TYR A 11 11.05 -65.28 9.63
CA TYR A 11 11.30 -64.58 10.91
C TYR A 11 11.66 -63.09 10.66
N SER A 12 11.80 -62.15 11.63
CA SER A 12 11.90 -62.16 13.12
C SER A 12 11.15 -60.93 13.70
N LEU A 13 10.50 -60.92 14.87
CA LEU A 13 11.02 -60.98 16.27
C LEU A 13 12.09 -59.89 16.56
N THR A 14 12.06 -59.11 17.67
CA THR A 14 11.13 -59.10 18.83
C THR A 14 11.08 -57.72 19.53
N ARG A 15 10.11 -57.52 20.45
CA ARG A 15 9.99 -56.37 21.37
C ARG A 15 9.91 -56.86 22.82
N SER A 16 10.65 -56.25 23.75
CA SER A 16 10.57 -56.39 25.22
C SER A 16 11.49 -55.32 25.87
N LEU A 17 11.32 -54.87 27.11
CA LEU A 17 10.40 -55.23 28.19
C LEU A 17 9.96 -53.96 28.98
N LEU A 18 9.18 -54.09 30.06
CA LEU A 18 8.56 -53.01 30.84
C LEU A 18 8.91 -53.10 32.35
N SER A 19 8.54 -52.07 33.15
CA SER A 19 8.71 -51.94 34.63
C SER A 19 10.17 -51.65 35.09
N HIS A 20 10.54 -51.06 36.25
CA HIS A 20 9.88 -50.40 37.42
C HIS A 20 10.99 -49.71 38.30
N VAL A 21 10.81 -48.78 39.26
CA VAL A 21 9.74 -47.82 39.65
C VAL A 21 10.28 -46.72 40.62
N ARG A 22 9.66 -45.51 40.64
CA ARG A 22 9.67 -44.40 41.67
C ARG A 22 10.95 -43.80 42.30
N HIS A 23 10.98 -42.45 42.27
CA HIS A 23 11.47 -41.45 43.27
C HIS A 23 12.94 -41.41 43.76
N GLY A 24 13.55 -40.21 43.69
CA GLY A 24 14.64 -39.80 44.59
C GLY A 24 15.49 -38.59 44.13
N PHE A 25 15.39 -37.47 44.85
CA PHE A 25 16.37 -36.37 45.04
C PHE A 25 17.12 -35.67 43.87
N THR A 26 17.12 -34.33 43.98
CA THR A 26 18.12 -33.37 43.45
C THR A 26 19.35 -33.25 44.38
N PRO A 27 20.46 -32.54 44.05
CA PRO A 27 20.84 -31.87 42.78
C PRO A 27 22.27 -32.21 42.27
N GLY A 28 22.60 -31.76 41.05
CA GLY A 28 23.98 -31.42 40.66
C GLY A 28 24.52 -32.05 39.36
N GLY A 29 25.39 -31.32 38.66
CA GLY A 29 26.27 -31.86 37.61
C GLY A 29 25.82 -31.65 36.15
N LEU A 30 26.33 -30.59 35.52
CA LEU A 30 26.52 -30.35 34.07
C LEU A 30 25.69 -31.22 33.09
N CYS A 31 24.56 -30.70 32.63
CA CYS A 31 24.11 -31.03 31.26
C CYS A 31 24.89 -30.17 30.26
N ARG A 32 25.46 -30.80 29.22
CA ARG A 32 25.91 -30.07 28.02
C ARG A 32 24.67 -29.56 27.30
N GLU A 33 24.65 -28.28 26.98
CA GLU A 33 23.66 -27.73 26.06
C GLU A 33 23.82 -28.38 24.69
N THR A 34 22.71 -28.85 24.12
CA THR A 34 22.62 -29.05 22.67
C THR A 34 22.50 -27.66 22.05
N PRO A 35 23.28 -27.32 21.01
CA PRO A 35 23.20 -25.99 20.41
C PRO A 35 21.81 -25.78 19.83
N ALA A 36 21.20 -24.64 20.15
CA ALA A 36 19.94 -24.25 19.54
C ALA A 36 20.09 -24.23 18.01
N LEU A 37 19.10 -24.77 17.31
CA LEU A 37 18.99 -24.61 15.85
C LEU A 37 18.73 -23.14 15.54
N GLY A 38 19.83 -22.41 15.29
CA GLY A 38 19.80 -21.01 14.88
C GLY A 38 18.92 -20.80 13.65
N SER A 39 18.35 -19.60 13.52
CA SER A 39 17.41 -19.31 12.44
C SER A 39 18.04 -19.58 11.06
N LEU A 40 17.24 -20.05 10.11
CA LEU A 40 17.64 -20.17 8.70
C LEU A 40 18.04 -18.81 8.06
N TRP A 41 17.84 -17.71 8.79
CA TRP A 41 18.27 -16.36 8.43
C TRP A 41 19.70 -16.03 8.90
N SER A 42 20.10 -16.56 10.06
CA SER A 42 21.40 -16.31 10.69
C SER A 42 22.56 -16.76 9.79
N ALA A 43 22.39 -17.89 9.08
CA ALA A 43 23.35 -18.40 8.10
C ALA A 43 23.55 -17.53 6.83
N LEU A 44 22.74 -16.49 6.62
CA LEU A 44 22.79 -15.61 5.44
C LEU A 44 23.32 -14.20 5.72
N GLN A 45 23.46 -13.77 6.98
CA GLN A 45 23.93 -12.42 7.32
C GLN A 45 25.46 -12.29 7.50
N SER A 46 26.19 -13.42 7.55
CA SER A 46 27.64 -13.52 7.74
C SER A 46 28.51 -13.10 6.53
N ARG A 47 28.05 -12.12 5.73
CA ARG A 47 28.81 -11.54 4.61
C ARG A 47 28.81 -10.03 4.69
N GLY A 48 29.74 -9.50 5.48
CA GLY A 48 30.06 -8.07 5.52
C GLY A 48 30.68 -7.56 4.20
N VAL A 49 30.65 -6.24 4.02
CA VAL A 49 31.29 -5.54 2.90
C VAL A 49 32.60 -4.92 3.36
N LYS A 50 33.68 -5.11 2.60
CA LYS A 50 34.96 -4.43 2.87
C LYS A 50 34.83 -2.94 2.54
N VAL A 51 34.95 -2.10 3.56
CA VAL A 51 35.01 -0.64 3.46
C VAL A 51 36.37 -0.15 3.93
N ASN A 52 36.86 0.96 3.39
CA ASN A 52 38.06 1.62 3.92
C ASN A 52 37.73 2.21 5.31
N ALA A 53 38.64 2.09 6.28
CA ALA A 53 38.50 2.63 7.64
C ALA A 53 38.08 4.11 7.71
N ILE A 54 38.45 4.93 6.71
CA ILE A 54 38.06 6.36 6.62
C ILE A 54 36.54 6.57 6.45
N GLN A 55 35.81 5.51 6.09
CA GLN A 55 34.35 5.49 5.95
C GLN A 55 33.63 5.03 7.23
N LEU A 56 34.37 4.74 8.31
CA LEU A 56 33.79 4.43 9.61
C LEU A 56 33.20 5.67 10.28
N ARG A 57 31.98 5.51 10.81
CA ARG A 57 31.21 6.53 11.53
C ARG A 57 30.58 5.88 12.78
N PRO A 58 30.27 6.67 13.84
CA PRO A 58 29.43 6.22 14.94
C PRO A 58 28.17 5.49 14.45
N GLY A 59 27.81 4.40 15.13
CA GLY A 59 26.69 3.53 14.77
C GLY A 59 27.02 2.43 13.74
N ASN A 60 28.09 2.54 12.94
CA ASN A 60 28.51 1.44 12.07
C ASN A 60 28.82 0.17 12.88
N VAL A 61 28.47 -0.99 12.34
CA VAL A 61 28.79 -2.31 12.92
C VAL A 61 29.82 -3.02 12.04
N ILE A 62 30.89 -3.52 12.65
CA ILE A 62 32.00 -4.19 11.97
C ILE A 62 32.27 -5.56 12.58
N GLU A 63 32.80 -6.47 11.77
CA GLU A 63 33.31 -7.76 12.22
C GLU A 63 34.84 -7.72 12.27
N ARG A 64 35.43 -8.20 13.37
CA ARG A 64 36.89 -8.38 13.48
C ARG A 64 37.16 -9.62 14.33
N THR A 65 38.05 -10.50 13.87
CA THR A 65 38.46 -11.72 14.59
C THR A 65 37.27 -12.61 15.03
N GLY A 66 36.23 -12.72 14.20
CA GLY A 66 35.04 -13.53 14.49
C GLY A 66 34.15 -12.98 15.62
N ARG A 67 34.22 -11.67 15.90
CA ARG A 67 33.34 -10.95 16.84
C ARG A 67 32.78 -9.68 16.22
N THR A 68 31.60 -9.30 16.68
CA THR A 68 30.87 -8.13 16.16
C THR A 68 31.04 -6.94 17.09
N PHE A 69 31.40 -5.78 16.53
CA PHE A 69 31.65 -4.54 17.27
C PHE A 69 30.85 -3.37 16.69
N ARG A 70 30.25 -2.55 17.56
CA ARG A 70 29.64 -1.27 17.24
C ARG A 70 30.68 -0.15 17.36
N VAL A 71 30.82 0.69 16.34
CA VAL A 71 31.59 1.94 16.42
C VAL A 71 30.84 2.92 17.32
N VAL A 72 31.46 3.31 18.44
CA VAL A 72 30.95 4.33 19.36
C VAL A 72 31.40 5.71 18.91
N GLU A 73 32.71 5.88 18.66
CA GLU A 73 33.32 7.14 18.26
C GLU A 73 34.43 6.89 17.21
N SER A 74 34.69 7.87 16.35
CA SER A 74 35.72 7.78 15.31
C SER A 74 36.31 9.17 15.06
N GLU A 75 37.63 9.31 15.27
CA GLU A 75 38.38 10.54 15.11
C GLU A 75 39.48 10.39 14.07
N HIS A 76 39.55 11.32 13.12
CA HIS A 76 40.66 11.41 12.17
C HIS A 76 41.77 12.30 12.75
N LYS A 77 42.93 11.71 13.06
CA LYS A 77 44.10 12.40 13.64
C LYS A 77 45.29 12.35 12.69
N GLN A 78 45.64 13.51 12.16
CA GLN A 78 46.82 13.77 11.35
C GLN A 78 47.97 14.24 12.26
N GLN A 79 49.12 13.55 12.22
CA GLN A 79 50.29 13.91 13.04
C GLN A 79 51.29 14.75 12.21
N GLY A 80 51.80 15.86 12.76
CA GLY A 80 52.56 16.86 11.97
C GLY A 80 53.84 16.38 11.29
N ARG A 81 54.40 15.22 11.68
CA ARG A 81 55.49 14.50 11.00
C ARG A 81 55.21 13.00 10.89
N GLY A 82 53.95 12.61 10.72
CA GLY A 82 53.54 11.21 10.61
C GLY A 82 52.32 11.02 9.71
N GLY A 83 52.04 9.77 9.36
CA GLY A 83 50.87 9.44 8.53
C GLY A 83 49.55 9.85 9.19
N ALA A 84 48.56 10.15 8.35
CA ALA A 84 47.17 10.24 8.78
C ALA A 84 46.71 8.91 9.42
N SER A 85 45.86 8.98 10.44
CA SER A 85 45.38 7.77 11.12
C SER A 85 44.01 8.00 11.75
N ILE A 86 43.20 6.94 11.81
CA ILE A 86 41.83 7.00 12.32
C ILE A 86 41.80 6.25 13.66
N GLN A 87 41.48 6.94 14.75
CA GLN A 87 41.24 6.33 16.05
C GLN A 87 39.75 6.02 16.17
N VAL A 88 39.41 4.82 16.66
CA VAL A 88 38.03 4.33 16.73
C VAL A 88 37.80 3.67 18.08
N GLU A 89 36.79 4.14 18.82
CA GLU A 89 36.27 3.41 19.98
C GLU A 89 35.21 2.42 19.50
N LEU A 90 35.41 1.14 19.83
CA LEU A 90 34.52 0.04 19.53
C LEU A 90 33.89 -0.49 20.82
N ARG A 91 32.63 -0.91 20.74
CA ARG A 91 31.94 -1.68 21.79
C ARG A 91 31.56 -3.05 21.26
N ASP A 92 32.02 -4.11 21.93
CA ASP A 92 31.66 -5.50 21.64
C ASP A 92 30.14 -5.69 21.81
N VAL A 93 29.47 -6.31 20.84
CA VAL A 93 28.01 -6.47 20.84
C VAL A 93 27.54 -7.50 21.87
N ASP A 94 28.35 -8.53 22.13
CA ASP A 94 27.95 -9.70 22.90
C ASP A 94 28.25 -9.54 24.39
N ASN A 95 29.43 -8.98 24.73
CA ASN A 95 29.84 -8.73 26.11
C ASN A 95 29.88 -7.24 26.51
N GLY A 96 29.62 -6.31 25.59
CA GLY A 96 29.50 -4.88 25.89
C GLY A 96 30.80 -4.14 26.22
N SER A 97 31.95 -4.82 26.18
CA SER A 97 33.26 -4.24 26.51
C SER A 97 33.73 -3.20 25.49
N LYS A 98 34.58 -2.25 25.93
CA LYS A 98 35.17 -1.21 25.08
C LYS A 98 36.56 -1.60 24.58
N LEU A 99 36.86 -1.30 23.32
CA LEU A 99 38.15 -1.53 22.67
C LEU A 99 38.53 -0.31 21.81
N ASN A 100 39.72 0.27 22.06
CA ASN A 100 40.24 1.39 21.28
C ASN A 100 41.25 0.89 20.24
N LEU A 101 40.98 1.12 18.95
CA LEU A 101 41.86 0.75 17.84
C LEU A 101 42.32 1.98 17.05
N ARG A 102 43.47 1.87 16.38
CA ARG A 102 44.01 2.85 15.43
C ARG A 102 44.19 2.17 14.09
N PHE A 103 43.52 2.70 13.07
CA PHE A 103 43.54 2.18 11.70
C PHE A 103 44.40 3.06 10.78
N GLY A 104 45.00 2.44 9.76
CA GLY A 104 45.57 3.15 8.62
C GLY A 104 44.49 3.75 7.71
N PRO A 105 44.80 4.82 6.94
CA PRO A 105 43.83 5.49 6.07
C PRO A 105 43.47 4.68 4.81
N GLU A 106 44.16 3.55 4.57
CA GLU A 106 43.86 2.56 3.52
C GLU A 106 43.57 1.16 4.10
N GLU A 107 43.38 1.04 5.42
CA GLU A 107 43.09 -0.25 6.06
C GLU A 107 41.62 -0.64 5.79
N SER A 108 41.41 -1.81 5.17
CA SER A 108 40.06 -2.32 4.89
C SER A 108 39.45 -3.01 6.10
N VAL A 109 38.21 -2.67 6.44
CA VAL A 109 37.44 -3.22 7.56
C VAL A 109 36.17 -3.88 7.03
N GLU A 110 35.80 -5.04 7.58
CA GLU A 110 34.59 -5.77 7.17
C GLU A 110 33.38 -5.21 7.94
N LYS A 111 32.54 -4.43 7.23
CA LYS A 111 31.31 -3.84 7.79
C LYS A 111 30.15 -4.83 7.66
N VAL A 112 29.52 -5.17 8.78
CA VAL A 112 28.38 -6.10 8.83
C VAL A 112 27.13 -5.46 8.21
N PHE A 113 26.32 -6.26 7.50
CA PHE A 113 25.03 -5.81 6.98
C PHE A 113 23.97 -5.84 8.09
N VAL A 114 23.64 -4.67 8.62
CA VAL A 114 22.54 -4.45 9.58
C VAL A 114 21.24 -4.10 8.85
N GLN A 115 20.11 -4.56 9.38
CA GLN A 115 18.79 -4.25 8.84
C GLN A 115 18.29 -2.91 9.39
N GLU A 116 18.24 -1.90 8.53
CA GLU A 116 17.60 -0.63 8.88
C GLU A 116 16.06 -0.75 8.81
N LYS A 117 15.38 -0.34 9.88
CA LYS A 117 13.91 -0.27 10.01
C LYS A 117 13.50 1.07 10.63
N SER A 118 12.36 1.61 10.20
CA SER A 118 11.73 2.78 10.83
C SER A 118 10.75 2.34 11.91
N PHE A 119 10.87 2.89 13.11
CA PHE A 119 9.96 2.72 14.24
C PHE A 119 9.31 4.06 14.61
N THR A 120 8.26 4.01 15.42
CA THR A 120 7.66 5.19 16.06
C THR A 120 7.83 5.07 17.58
N CYS A 121 8.29 6.12 18.25
CA CYS A 121 8.33 6.17 19.70
C CYS A 121 6.92 6.28 20.28
N LEU A 122 6.57 5.38 21.19
CA LEU A 122 5.33 5.47 21.95
C LEU A 122 5.54 6.40 23.14
N TYR A 123 6.43 6.00 24.05
CA TYR A 123 6.82 6.75 25.26
C TYR A 123 8.23 6.34 25.69
N THR A 124 8.79 7.06 26.66
CA THR A 124 10.05 6.74 27.33
C THR A 124 9.83 6.57 28.82
N GLU A 125 10.29 5.47 29.41
CA GLU A 125 10.17 5.18 30.84
C GLU A 125 11.54 4.81 31.40
N GLY A 126 12.01 5.58 32.39
CA GLY A 126 13.39 5.51 32.87
C GLY A 126 14.40 5.68 31.74
N ASP A 127 15.37 4.79 31.67
CA ASP A 127 16.43 4.77 30.65
C ASP A 127 16.03 4.01 29.35
N THR A 128 14.75 3.70 29.12
CA THR A 128 14.28 2.89 27.99
C THR A 128 13.20 3.59 27.15
N ALA A 129 13.33 3.52 25.84
CA ALA A 129 12.32 3.94 24.87
C ALA A 129 11.49 2.74 24.39
N PHE A 130 10.17 2.88 24.42
CA PHE A 130 9.23 1.88 23.92
C PHE A 130 8.84 2.25 22.48
N LEU A 131 9.25 1.41 21.53
CA LEU A 131 9.14 1.71 20.10
C LEU A 131 8.23 0.69 19.40
N ILE A 132 7.46 1.13 18.39
CA ILE A 132 6.61 0.23 17.59
C ILE A 132 6.96 0.29 16.10
N GLU A 133 7.05 -0.87 15.44
CA GLU A 133 7.19 -0.94 13.98
C GLU A 133 5.80 -0.75 13.31
N PRO A 134 5.64 0.25 12.42
CA PRO A 134 4.32 0.63 11.89
C PRO A 134 3.71 -0.36 10.88
N ASP A 135 4.49 -1.33 10.38
CA ASP A 135 4.05 -2.34 9.41
C ASP A 135 3.62 -3.67 10.06
N THR A 136 4.18 -4.00 11.24
CA THR A 136 3.98 -5.26 11.96
C THR A 136 3.20 -5.09 13.27
N PHE A 137 3.24 -3.89 13.87
CA PHE A 137 2.84 -3.59 15.25
C PHE A 137 3.67 -4.34 16.31
N GLU A 138 4.85 -4.82 15.92
CA GLU A 138 5.85 -5.39 16.81
C GLU A 138 6.45 -4.26 17.68
N GLN A 139 6.42 -4.45 19.01
CA GLN A 139 7.00 -3.52 19.97
C GLN A 139 8.42 -3.97 20.34
N VAL A 140 9.34 -3.01 20.45
CA VAL A 140 10.75 -3.26 20.78
C VAL A 140 11.19 -2.25 21.84
N GLU A 141 11.70 -2.77 22.94
CA GLU A 141 12.32 -2.01 24.02
C GLU A 141 13.77 -1.65 23.63
N VAL A 142 14.10 -0.35 23.64
CA VAL A 142 15.42 0.14 23.22
C VAL A 142 15.99 1.07 24.29
N PRO A 143 17.06 0.69 25.00
CA PRO A 143 17.76 1.58 25.94
C PRO A 143 18.22 2.88 25.27
N LEU A 144 18.10 4.01 26.00
CA LEU A 144 18.44 5.34 25.49
C LEU A 144 19.93 5.49 25.14
N ASP A 145 20.81 4.66 25.71
CA ASP A 145 22.25 4.60 25.35
C ASP A 145 22.50 4.19 23.89
N ILE A 146 21.51 3.58 23.21
CA ILE A 146 21.56 3.17 21.81
C ILE A 146 21.29 4.36 20.86
N PHE A 147 20.63 5.42 21.35
CA PHE A 147 20.43 6.71 20.68
C PHE A 147 21.58 7.71 20.93
N GLY A 148 22.42 7.46 21.94
CA GLY A 148 23.54 8.32 22.31
C GLY A 148 23.11 9.76 22.65
N LYS A 149 23.92 10.75 22.24
CA LYS A 149 23.65 12.19 22.50
C LYS A 149 22.28 12.65 21.97
N ALA A 150 21.77 12.00 20.92
CA ALA A 150 20.51 12.38 20.30
C ALA A 150 19.26 11.92 21.08
N ALA A 151 19.41 11.11 22.14
CA ALA A 151 18.31 10.68 23.01
C ALA A 151 17.50 11.87 23.58
N VAL A 152 18.18 12.99 23.89
CA VAL A 152 17.54 14.20 24.45
C VAL A 152 16.56 14.85 23.48
N TYR A 153 16.64 14.56 22.17
CA TYR A 153 15.70 15.06 21.17
C TYR A 153 14.52 14.13 20.91
N LEU A 154 14.46 12.95 21.54
CA LEU A 154 13.36 12.00 21.40
C LEU A 154 12.07 12.58 22.01
N LYS A 155 10.94 12.42 21.33
CA LYS A 155 9.60 12.82 21.78
C LYS A 155 8.60 11.72 21.43
N GLU A 156 7.47 11.69 22.11
CA GLU A 156 6.34 10.81 21.77
C GLU A 156 5.88 11.04 20.33
N GLU A 157 5.35 9.99 19.69
CA GLU A 157 5.01 9.93 18.26
C GLU A 157 6.18 10.18 17.27
N MET A 158 7.41 10.43 17.74
CA MET A 158 8.55 10.67 16.85
C MET A 158 8.95 9.40 16.10
N ARG A 159 9.15 9.53 14.79
CA ARG A 159 9.72 8.45 13.97
C ARG A 159 11.24 8.41 14.11
N VAL A 160 11.76 7.21 14.34
CA VAL A 160 13.18 6.93 14.56
C VAL A 160 13.64 5.79 13.65
N GLN A 161 14.92 5.73 13.33
CA GLN A 161 15.53 4.66 12.53
C GLN A 161 16.37 3.76 13.45
N LEU A 162 16.02 2.47 13.52
CA LEU A 162 16.82 1.43 14.18
C LEU A 162 17.64 0.65 13.15
N GLN A 163 18.88 0.33 13.51
CA GLN A 163 19.70 -0.68 12.84
C GLN A 163 19.69 -1.95 13.68
N LEU A 164 19.02 -2.98 13.16
CA LEU A 164 18.83 -4.27 13.80
C LEU A 164 19.83 -5.32 13.28
N TYR A 165 20.24 -6.24 14.16
CA TYR A 165 21.01 -7.43 13.81
C TYR A 165 20.49 -8.62 14.63
N ASP A 166 20.10 -9.70 13.95
CA ASP A 166 19.39 -10.88 14.51
C ASP A 166 18.28 -10.48 15.52
N GLY A 167 17.45 -9.51 15.14
CA GLY A 167 16.36 -8.95 15.95
C GLY A 167 16.77 -7.89 16.99
N ARG A 168 18.04 -7.85 17.42
CA ARG A 168 18.53 -6.92 18.45
C ARG A 168 18.87 -5.54 17.87
N ALA A 169 18.43 -4.47 18.55
CA ALA A 169 18.82 -3.10 18.20
C ALA A 169 20.29 -2.84 18.53
N LEU A 170 21.08 -2.43 17.52
CA LEU A 170 22.49 -2.09 17.69
C LEU A 170 22.74 -0.58 17.66
N SER A 171 22.01 0.17 16.84
CA SER A 171 22.08 1.64 16.81
C SER A 171 20.70 2.23 16.53
N ALA A 172 20.40 3.39 17.12
CA ALA A 172 19.16 4.11 16.97
C ALA A 172 19.45 5.57 16.62
N SER A 173 18.59 6.19 15.80
CA SER A 173 18.77 7.57 15.37
C SER A 173 17.43 8.30 15.22
N VAL A 174 17.43 9.57 15.64
CA VAL A 174 16.31 10.51 15.51
C VAL A 174 16.40 11.27 14.18
N PRO A 175 15.33 11.93 13.71
CA PRO A 175 15.39 12.75 12.51
C PRO A 175 16.40 13.90 12.66
N LYS A 176 17.25 14.13 11.65
CA LYS A 176 18.26 15.21 11.63
C LYS A 176 17.72 16.61 11.98
N HIS A 177 16.41 16.84 11.83
CA HIS A 177 15.77 18.11 12.13
C HIS A 177 14.59 17.88 13.07
N VAL A 178 14.71 18.35 14.31
CA VAL A 178 13.66 18.28 15.34
C VAL A 178 13.16 19.69 15.65
N THR A 179 11.88 19.82 15.99
CA THR A 179 11.28 21.07 16.44
C THR A 179 11.21 21.09 17.97
N CYS A 180 11.84 22.09 18.57
CA CYS A 180 11.80 22.34 20.01
C CYS A 180 11.21 23.72 20.28
N THR A 181 10.67 23.88 21.49
CA THR A 181 10.12 25.14 21.97
C THR A 181 11.13 25.79 22.90
N ILE A 182 11.36 27.10 22.76
CA ILE A 182 12.20 27.85 23.70
C ILE A 182 11.46 27.98 25.02
N GLN A 183 12.00 27.43 26.10
CA GLN A 183 11.45 27.55 27.45
C GLN A 183 11.91 28.86 28.10
N GLU A 184 13.22 29.13 28.08
CA GLU A 184 13.81 30.34 28.65
C GLU A 184 14.96 30.87 27.78
N THR A 185 15.25 32.17 27.86
CA THR A 185 16.44 32.76 27.21
C THR A 185 17.18 33.68 28.16
N GLN A 186 18.51 33.77 28.01
CA GLN A 186 19.31 34.70 28.83
C GLN A 186 18.86 36.15 28.60
N LEU A 187 18.57 36.86 29.70
CA LEU A 187 18.21 38.27 29.70
C LEU A 187 19.38 39.15 29.20
N PRO A 188 19.12 40.28 28.52
CA PRO A 188 20.18 41.20 28.11
C PRO A 188 20.93 41.78 29.32
N MET A 189 22.25 41.62 29.36
CA MET A 189 23.08 42.22 30.41
C MET A 189 23.09 43.74 30.27
N LYS A 190 22.60 44.46 31.29
CA LYS A 190 22.69 45.92 31.35
C LYS A 190 24.16 46.35 31.41
N GLY A 191 24.61 47.11 30.39
CA GLY A 191 25.96 47.69 30.35
C GLY A 191 26.73 47.50 29.03
N LEU A 192 26.29 46.60 28.14
CA LEU A 192 26.91 46.42 26.82
C LEU A 192 26.30 47.38 25.78
N THR A 193 27.15 48.12 25.06
CA THR A 193 26.77 49.08 24.00
C THR A 193 26.39 48.41 22.67
N SER A 194 26.54 47.10 22.55
CA SER A 194 26.07 46.30 21.40
C SER A 194 25.46 44.99 21.88
N ALA A 195 24.23 44.68 21.46
CA ALA A 195 23.61 43.40 21.75
C ALA A 195 24.36 42.25 21.05
N PRO A 196 24.59 41.09 21.71
CA PRO A 196 25.25 39.96 21.08
C PRO A 196 24.36 39.38 19.96
N ARG A 197 24.98 38.88 18.88
CA ARG A 197 24.28 38.34 17.70
C ARG A 197 23.52 37.03 17.99
N TYR A 198 23.97 36.29 19.00
CA TYR A 198 23.36 35.06 19.51
C TYR A 198 23.30 35.12 21.04
N LYS A 199 22.30 34.49 21.65
CA LYS A 199 22.14 34.28 23.10
C LYS A 199 21.94 32.79 23.39
N ARG A 200 22.17 32.36 24.64
CA ARG A 200 21.79 31.00 25.03
C ARG A 200 20.29 30.92 25.34
N ALA A 201 19.69 29.82 24.93
CA ALA A 201 18.29 29.48 25.21
C ALA A 201 18.21 28.05 25.77
N LEU A 202 17.36 27.87 26.77
CA LEU A 202 16.93 26.59 27.31
C LEU A 202 15.67 26.13 26.56
N LEU A 203 15.59 24.85 26.23
CA LEU A 203 14.53 24.26 25.42
C LEU A 203 13.58 23.37 26.21
N ASP A 204 12.44 23.04 25.61
CA ASP A 204 11.42 22.13 26.14
C ASP A 204 11.92 20.71 26.48
N ASN A 205 13.12 20.34 26.04
CA ASN A 205 13.80 19.08 26.37
C ASN A 205 15.01 19.25 27.33
N GLY A 206 15.21 20.42 27.93
CA GLY A 206 16.32 20.72 28.83
C GLY A 206 17.68 20.99 28.15
N SER A 207 17.80 20.79 26.83
CA SER A 207 19.01 21.17 26.08
C SER A 207 19.22 22.70 26.10
N THR A 208 20.48 23.15 26.20
CA THR A 208 20.85 24.57 26.11
C THR A 208 21.65 24.83 24.84
N ILE A 209 21.11 25.62 23.91
CA ILE A 209 21.73 25.91 22.60
C ILE A 209 21.95 27.42 22.39
N GLN A 210 22.66 27.78 21.32
CA GLN A 210 22.78 29.17 20.86
C GLN A 210 21.72 29.50 19.81
N VAL A 211 20.93 30.55 20.08
CA VAL A 211 19.88 31.03 19.17
C VAL A 211 20.11 32.51 18.82
N PRO A 212 19.69 32.99 17.64
CA PRO A 212 19.68 34.42 17.34
C PRO A 212 19.01 35.26 18.43
N SER A 213 19.59 36.43 18.75
CA SER A 213 19.18 37.21 19.92
C SER A 213 17.77 37.80 19.88
N TYR A 214 17.14 37.86 18.69
CA TYR A 214 15.77 38.34 18.48
C TYR A 214 14.66 37.33 18.85
N LEU A 215 15.00 36.06 19.14
CA LEU A 215 14.00 35.02 19.44
C LEU A 215 13.59 35.05 20.91
N GLU A 216 12.30 34.92 21.22
CA GLU A 216 11.78 34.99 22.59
C GLU A 216 11.27 33.64 23.12
N ALA A 217 10.90 33.60 24.41
CA ALA A 217 10.36 32.40 25.04
C ALA A 217 8.99 32.05 24.45
N GLY A 218 8.70 30.76 24.32
CA GLY A 218 7.51 30.23 23.65
C GLY A 218 7.62 30.10 22.12
N GLU A 219 8.68 30.61 21.49
CA GLU A 219 8.90 30.39 20.05
C GLU A 219 9.32 28.95 19.73
N LYS A 220 8.82 28.44 18.60
CA LYS A 220 9.20 27.13 18.03
C LYS A 220 10.31 27.28 17.01
N ILE A 221 11.36 26.48 17.19
CA ILE A 221 12.58 26.50 16.39
C ILE A 221 12.96 25.10 15.90
N VAL A 222 13.57 25.03 14.73
CA VAL A 222 14.10 23.80 14.14
C VAL A 222 15.60 23.74 14.38
N ILE A 223 16.05 22.61 14.94
CA ILE A 223 17.43 22.36 15.38
C ILE A 223 18.00 21.18 14.60
N ASN A 224 19.30 21.22 14.30
CA ASN A 224 20.03 20.08 13.76
C ASN A 224 20.51 19.17 14.92
N THR A 225 20.09 17.91 14.93
CA THR A 225 20.37 16.97 16.03
C THR A 225 21.79 16.35 15.95
N GLU A 226 22.60 16.73 14.97
CA GLU A 226 23.98 16.25 14.81
C GLU A 226 25.04 17.20 15.40
N ASP A 227 24.71 18.49 15.56
CA ASP A 227 25.63 19.55 16.01
C ASP A 227 24.99 20.60 16.94
N ASP A 228 23.76 20.34 17.42
CA ASP A 228 22.94 21.21 18.29
C ASP A 228 22.68 22.62 17.72
N SER A 229 22.83 22.82 16.40
CA SER A 229 22.73 24.14 15.77
C SER A 229 21.29 24.57 15.44
N PHE A 230 21.02 25.87 15.61
CA PHE A 230 19.78 26.50 15.16
C PHE A 230 19.71 26.58 13.63
N VAL A 231 18.66 26.02 13.03
CA VAL A 231 18.43 26.04 11.58
C VAL A 231 17.50 27.16 11.14
N LYS A 232 16.33 27.31 11.80
CA LYS A 232 15.29 28.31 11.48
C LYS A 232 14.20 28.39 12.55
N SER A 233 13.48 29.51 12.61
CA SER A 233 12.21 29.63 13.36
C SER A 233 11.01 29.18 12.53
N GLU A 234 9.97 28.62 13.18
CA GLU A 234 8.76 28.17 12.50
C GLU A 234 7.97 29.33 11.86
N ALA A 235 8.00 30.52 12.48
CA ALA A 235 7.36 31.74 11.97
C ALA A 235 7.81 32.12 10.53
N THR A 236 9.01 31.71 10.13
CA THR A 236 9.56 31.94 8.78
C THR A 236 8.86 31.09 7.70
N LEU A 237 8.21 29.98 8.06
CA LEU A 237 7.45 29.15 7.12
C LEU A 237 6.14 29.80 6.68
N ARG A 238 5.40 30.46 7.60
CA ARG A 238 4.07 31.03 7.31
C ARG A 238 4.13 32.14 6.25
N ARG A 239 5.08 33.06 6.38
CA ARG A 239 5.30 34.17 5.42
C ARG A 239 5.57 33.73 3.97
N ARG A 240 5.80 32.44 3.71
CA ARG A 240 5.97 31.87 2.36
C ARG A 240 4.71 31.23 1.76
N LEU A 241 3.66 31.01 2.56
CA LEU A 241 2.34 30.56 2.09
C LEU A 241 1.41 31.76 1.77
N ASP A 242 1.51 32.84 2.55
CA ASP A 242 0.58 33.97 2.50
C ASP A 242 0.60 34.77 1.16
N PHE A 243 1.63 34.57 0.32
CA PHE A 243 1.81 35.27 -0.96
C PHE A 243 0.95 34.75 -2.14
N LEU A 244 0.09 33.74 -1.93
CA LEU A 244 -0.69 33.09 -3.01
C LEU A 244 -2.21 33.21 -2.86
N SER A 245 -2.72 34.24 -2.17
CA SER A 245 -4.16 34.56 -2.11
C SER A 245 -4.44 36.00 -2.56
N PRO A 246 -5.42 36.24 -3.46
CA PRO A 246 -5.83 37.59 -3.84
C PRO A 246 -6.64 38.27 -2.72
N PRO A 247 -6.62 39.62 -2.64
CA PRO A 247 -7.28 40.34 -1.56
C PRO A 247 -8.82 40.28 -1.68
N ARG A 248 -9.49 40.04 -0.55
CA ARG A 248 -10.93 40.30 -0.43
C ARG A 248 -11.18 41.81 -0.34
N ARG A 249 -12.32 42.26 -0.86
CA ARG A 249 -12.86 43.59 -0.58
C ARG A 249 -13.97 43.46 0.45
N ASP A 250 -13.88 44.22 1.53
CA ASP A 250 -15.06 44.55 2.33
C ASP A 250 -15.89 45.62 1.59
N PRO A 251 -17.17 45.79 1.97
CA PRO A 251 -17.41 46.90 2.88
C PRO A 251 -18.41 46.62 4.02
N ALA A 252 -18.15 47.30 5.15
CA ALA A 252 -19.06 48.16 5.91
C ALA A 252 -20.53 48.30 5.42
N LEU A 253 -21.56 48.48 6.27
CA LEU A 253 -21.59 48.70 7.73
C LEU A 253 -23.01 48.42 8.29
N SER A 254 -23.14 47.94 9.52
CA SER A 254 -24.12 48.47 10.52
C SER A 254 -23.96 47.74 11.86
N VAL A 255 -24.01 48.48 12.96
CA VAL A 255 -23.95 47.94 14.34
C VAL A 255 -25.32 48.10 14.99
N ALA A 256 -25.81 47.05 15.62
CA ALA A 256 -26.94 47.10 16.56
C ALA A 256 -26.57 46.27 17.80
N SER A 257 -26.71 46.85 18.99
CA SER A 257 -26.28 46.25 20.26
C SER A 257 -27.44 45.61 21.01
N VAL A 258 -27.22 44.42 21.58
CA VAL A 258 -27.94 43.93 22.76
C VAL A 258 -26.91 43.42 23.77
N ARG A 259 -27.16 43.65 25.06
CA ARG A 259 -26.26 43.26 26.16
C ARG A 259 -26.45 41.80 26.57
N GLU A 260 -25.45 41.30 27.29
CA GLU A 260 -25.53 40.07 28.06
C GLU A 260 -26.70 40.10 29.06
N HIS A 261 -27.33 38.94 29.25
CA HIS A 261 -27.95 38.57 30.52
C HIS A 261 -27.73 37.08 30.75
N SER A 262 -27.14 36.73 31.89
CA SER A 262 -27.01 35.34 32.31
C SER A 262 -28.25 34.91 33.10
N THR A 263 -28.86 33.79 32.70
CA THR A 263 -29.86 33.08 33.51
C THR A 263 -29.56 31.59 33.43
N LEU A 264 -29.09 31.01 34.53
CA LEU A 264 -29.08 29.56 34.73
C LEU A 264 -30.53 29.11 34.86
N LEU A 265 -30.99 28.24 33.97
CA LEU A 265 -32.20 27.45 34.15
C LEU A 265 -31.94 26.01 33.72
N GLU A 266 -32.42 25.09 34.55
CA GLU A 266 -32.31 23.65 34.32
C GLU A 266 -33.23 23.23 33.18
N PHE A 267 -32.75 22.38 32.27
CA PHE A 267 -33.62 21.59 31.41
C PHE A 267 -33.33 20.10 31.59
N SER A 268 -34.08 19.53 32.54
CA SER A 268 -34.43 18.11 32.52
C SER A 268 -35.11 17.74 31.19
N ALA A 269 -35.10 16.44 30.87
CA ALA A 269 -35.77 15.85 29.71
C ALA A 269 -35.28 16.34 28.34
N VAL A 270 -34.00 16.08 28.02
CA VAL A 270 -33.67 15.69 26.63
C VAL A 270 -34.33 14.33 26.40
N SER A 271 -35.56 14.36 25.88
CA SER A 271 -36.25 13.16 25.39
C SER A 271 -35.36 12.44 24.39
N SER A 272 -35.27 11.11 24.49
CA SER A 272 -34.47 10.28 23.59
C SER A 272 -34.89 10.51 22.15
N PHE A 273 -34.10 11.29 21.41
CA PHE A 273 -34.12 11.31 19.95
C PHE A 273 -33.55 9.98 19.44
N VAL A 274 -34.35 8.92 19.61
CA VAL A 274 -34.22 7.70 18.82
C VAL A 274 -34.39 8.14 17.38
N ILE A 275 -33.27 8.25 16.66
CA ILE A 275 -33.29 8.44 15.21
C ILE A 275 -34.01 7.21 14.67
N CYS A 276 -35.27 7.42 14.26
CA CYS A 276 -36.12 6.35 13.78
C CYS A 276 -35.41 5.68 12.60
N PHE A 277 -35.20 4.36 12.69
CA PHE A 277 -34.32 3.66 11.78
C PHE A 277 -35.02 3.53 10.42
N SER A 278 -34.81 4.53 9.57
CA SER A 278 -35.57 4.73 8.33
C SER A 278 -35.35 3.57 7.36
N ASP A 279 -36.43 2.95 6.88
CA ASP A 279 -36.46 1.74 6.03
C ASP A 279 -35.86 1.89 4.62
N PHE A 280 -35.05 2.92 4.38
CA PHE A 280 -34.48 3.23 3.09
C PHE A 280 -33.28 2.34 2.73
N ASP A 281 -33.17 2.00 1.45
CA ASP A 281 -32.01 1.29 0.92
C ASP A 281 -30.73 2.14 0.99
N ILE A 282 -29.58 1.50 0.90
CA ILE A 282 -28.27 2.20 0.87
C ILE A 282 -28.16 3.21 -0.29
N TRP A 283 -28.97 3.06 -1.35
CA TRP A 283 -28.94 3.93 -2.53
C TRP A 283 -29.74 5.21 -2.40
N SER A 284 -30.63 5.29 -1.42
CA SER A 284 -31.45 6.47 -1.07
C SER A 284 -30.71 7.46 -0.16
N VAL A 285 -29.57 7.03 0.42
CA VAL A 285 -28.71 7.84 1.28
C VAL A 285 -28.12 9.02 0.48
N LYS A 286 -28.33 10.25 0.97
CA LYS A 286 -27.86 11.46 0.28
C LYS A 286 -26.35 11.62 0.41
N ARG A 287 -25.64 11.58 -0.73
CA ARG A 287 -24.18 11.80 -0.79
C ARG A 287 -23.82 13.25 -0.43
N MET A 288 -22.69 13.43 0.25
CA MET A 288 -22.08 14.75 0.50
C MET A 288 -21.17 15.20 -0.65
N ALA A 289 -20.58 14.25 -1.38
CA ALA A 289 -19.68 14.53 -2.49
C ALA A 289 -19.85 13.56 -3.66
N GLU A 290 -19.66 14.08 -4.86
CA GLU A 290 -19.55 13.33 -6.11
C GLU A 290 -18.18 13.55 -6.74
N TRP A 291 -17.70 12.51 -7.41
CA TRP A 291 -16.48 12.59 -8.21
C TRP A 291 -16.85 12.60 -9.67
N ARG A 292 -16.49 13.67 -10.36
CA ARG A 292 -16.78 13.88 -11.79
C ARG A 292 -15.46 14.14 -12.53
N PRO A 293 -15.34 13.79 -13.82
CA PRO A 293 -14.10 14.02 -14.55
C PRO A 293 -13.82 15.52 -14.65
N CYS A 294 -12.62 15.97 -14.25
CA CYS A 294 -12.25 17.39 -14.28
C CYS A 294 -12.20 17.96 -15.72
N LYS A 295 -12.03 17.09 -16.73
CA LYS A 295 -11.84 17.40 -18.16
C LYS A 295 -10.69 18.37 -18.50
N TRP A 296 -9.84 18.77 -17.55
CA TRP A 296 -8.74 19.72 -17.78
C TRP A 296 -7.77 19.28 -18.89
N TRP A 297 -7.62 17.97 -19.13
CA TRP A 297 -6.76 17.42 -20.21
C TRP A 297 -7.41 17.44 -21.60
N LEU A 298 -8.72 17.69 -21.69
CA LEU A 298 -9.47 17.85 -22.93
C LEU A 298 -9.52 19.32 -23.40
N HIS A 299 -9.27 20.26 -22.48
CA HIS A 299 -9.44 21.71 -22.71
C HIS A 299 -8.14 22.52 -22.56
N GLY A 300 -7.09 21.94 -21.95
CA GLY A 300 -5.80 22.62 -21.82
C GLY A 300 -5.01 22.64 -23.13
N HIS A 301 -4.28 23.73 -23.40
CA HIS A 301 -3.24 23.76 -24.42
C HIS A 301 -2.11 22.79 -24.05
N LEU A 302 -2.20 21.56 -24.54
CA LEU A 302 -1.12 20.58 -24.44
C LEU A 302 0.11 21.12 -25.15
N THR A 303 1.28 20.94 -24.54
CA THR A 303 2.55 21.14 -25.23
C THR A 303 2.53 20.33 -26.53
N PRO A 304 2.92 20.90 -27.69
CA PRO A 304 2.99 20.15 -28.94
C PRO A 304 3.86 18.89 -28.83
N LEU A 305 3.65 17.94 -29.75
CA LEU A 305 4.57 16.82 -29.92
C LEU A 305 5.86 17.33 -30.60
N PRO A 306 7.05 17.07 -30.03
CA PRO A 306 8.32 17.32 -30.70
C PRO A 306 8.38 16.64 -32.07
N ALA A 307 8.96 17.32 -33.06
CA ALA A 307 9.01 16.84 -34.44
C ALA A 307 9.85 15.55 -34.65
N LYS A 308 10.68 15.17 -33.68
CA LYS A 308 11.45 13.92 -33.67
C LYS A 308 11.13 13.13 -32.39
N SER A 309 10.99 11.82 -32.54
CA SER A 309 10.84 10.86 -31.45
C SER A 309 12.21 10.45 -30.93
N ASN A 310 12.34 10.23 -29.62
CA ASN A 310 13.59 9.75 -29.00
C ASN A 310 13.85 8.25 -29.26
N GLY A 311 12.78 7.51 -29.58
CA GLY A 311 12.82 6.10 -29.95
C GLY A 311 11.41 5.51 -30.04
N PHE A 312 11.34 4.18 -30.01
CA PHE A 312 10.13 3.37 -29.97
C PHE A 312 10.03 2.63 -28.63
N ILE A 313 8.83 2.60 -28.04
CA ILE A 313 8.54 1.84 -26.83
C ILE A 313 7.40 0.87 -27.13
N ARG A 314 7.61 -0.43 -26.87
CA ARG A 314 6.53 -1.41 -26.70
C ARG A 314 6.23 -1.55 -25.21
N ILE A 315 4.96 -1.65 -24.84
CA ILE A 315 4.56 -1.91 -23.45
C ILE A 315 4.22 -3.40 -23.35
N ASP A 316 4.98 -4.11 -22.52
CA ASP A 316 4.77 -5.54 -22.26
C ASP A 316 3.81 -5.64 -21.07
N CYS A 317 2.55 -6.05 -21.36
CA CYS A 317 1.43 -6.03 -20.42
C CYS A 317 1.17 -7.44 -19.86
N PHE A 318 0.94 -7.57 -18.54
CA PHE A 318 0.88 -8.86 -17.87
C PHE A 318 -0.39 -9.09 -17.02
N GLY A 319 -0.78 -10.36 -16.89
CA GLY A 319 -1.98 -10.79 -16.14
C GLY A 319 -3.30 -10.53 -16.88
N GLY A 320 -4.43 -10.90 -16.28
CA GLY A 320 -5.74 -10.73 -16.93
C GLY A 320 -6.14 -9.27 -17.20
N LEU A 321 -6.99 -9.08 -18.22
CA LEU A 321 -7.39 -7.81 -18.87
C LEU A 321 -7.23 -6.53 -18.05
N ASN A 322 -7.91 -6.43 -16.91
CA ASN A 322 -7.96 -5.18 -16.14
C ASN A 322 -6.63 -4.82 -15.47
N GLN A 323 -5.63 -5.70 -15.51
CA GLN A 323 -4.23 -5.40 -15.20
C GLN A 323 -3.52 -4.79 -16.42
N MET A 324 -3.58 -5.48 -17.57
CA MET A 324 -3.02 -4.99 -18.84
C MET A 324 -3.52 -3.60 -19.24
N ARG A 325 -4.79 -3.28 -18.93
CA ARG A 325 -5.35 -1.92 -19.15
C ARG A 325 -4.67 -0.83 -18.32
N ARG A 326 -4.23 -1.11 -17.09
CA ARG A 326 -3.45 -0.16 -16.27
C ARG A 326 -2.02 -0.05 -16.77
N ASP A 327 -1.37 -1.18 -17.04
CA ASP A 327 -0.01 -1.23 -17.56
C ASP A 327 0.09 -0.43 -18.88
N LEU A 328 -0.89 -0.58 -19.77
CA LEU A 328 -1.02 0.20 -21.00
C LEU A 328 -1.28 1.68 -20.74
N CYS A 329 -2.18 2.03 -19.82
CA CYS A 329 -2.41 3.43 -19.41
C CYS A 329 -1.12 4.12 -18.96
N ASP A 330 -0.40 3.50 -18.00
CA ASP A 330 0.87 3.98 -17.50
C ASP A 330 1.89 4.09 -18.64
N GLY A 331 1.97 3.05 -19.48
CA GLY A 331 2.82 3.00 -20.66
C GLY A 331 2.60 4.13 -21.68
N VAL A 332 1.35 4.51 -21.93
CA VAL A 332 0.98 5.67 -22.76
C VAL A 332 1.47 6.98 -22.12
N GLY A 333 1.32 7.14 -20.80
CA GLY A 333 1.85 8.28 -20.05
C GLY A 333 3.39 8.34 -20.07
N ILE A 334 4.06 7.20 -19.95
CA ILE A 334 5.52 7.05 -20.01
C ILE A 334 6.04 7.36 -21.42
N ALA A 335 5.39 6.86 -22.47
CA ALA A 335 5.74 7.18 -23.86
C ALA A 335 5.69 8.70 -24.11
N ARG A 336 4.65 9.39 -23.60
CA ARG A 336 4.60 10.86 -23.70
C ARG A 336 5.69 11.55 -22.89
N LEU A 337 5.94 11.10 -21.66
CA LEU A 337 6.97 11.66 -20.77
C LEU A 337 8.36 11.62 -21.40
N LEU A 338 8.69 10.50 -22.05
CA LEU A 338 9.99 10.21 -22.67
C LEU A 338 10.11 10.71 -24.11
N ASN A 339 9.07 11.32 -24.68
CA ASN A 339 8.98 11.70 -26.09
C ASN A 339 9.27 10.51 -27.03
N ALA A 340 8.60 9.38 -26.76
CA ALA A 340 8.71 8.16 -27.55
C ALA A 340 7.48 7.93 -28.42
N THR A 341 7.66 7.14 -29.48
CA THR A 341 6.55 6.60 -30.29
C THR A 341 6.12 5.27 -29.67
N LEU A 342 4.83 5.14 -29.35
CA LEU A 342 4.27 3.92 -28.81
C LEU A 342 4.05 2.90 -29.94
N VAL A 343 4.66 1.73 -29.81
CA VAL A 343 4.31 0.55 -30.61
C VAL A 343 3.11 -0.13 -29.94
N LEU A 344 2.18 -0.64 -30.74
CA LEU A 344 1.00 -1.35 -30.23
C LEU A 344 1.40 -2.42 -29.20
N PRO A 345 0.75 -2.48 -28.02
CA PRO A 345 1.13 -3.40 -26.96
C PRO A 345 0.90 -4.85 -27.40
N LYS A 346 1.82 -5.74 -27.01
CA LYS A 346 1.56 -7.19 -27.02
C LYS A 346 1.01 -7.57 -25.65
N PHE A 347 -0.17 -8.20 -25.65
CA PHE A 347 -0.64 -8.96 -24.50
C PHE A 347 0.10 -10.30 -24.52
N GLU A 348 0.88 -10.61 -23.48
CA GLU A 348 1.61 -11.88 -23.44
C GLU A 348 0.69 -13.03 -23.03
N VAL A 349 0.90 -14.20 -23.65
CA VAL A 349 0.18 -15.45 -23.37
C VAL A 349 0.54 -15.93 -21.96
N ALA A 350 -0.23 -15.49 -20.97
CA ALA A 350 -0.04 -15.90 -19.59
C ALA A 350 -0.47 -17.36 -19.40
N ALA A 351 0.52 -18.26 -19.26
CA ALA A 351 0.29 -19.72 -19.18
C ALA A 351 -0.70 -20.17 -18.08
N TYR A 352 -0.91 -19.36 -17.03
CA TYR A 352 -1.91 -19.62 -15.98
C TYR A 352 -3.36 -19.43 -16.44
N TRP A 353 -3.61 -18.60 -17.45
CA TRP A 353 -4.95 -18.28 -17.96
C TRP A 353 -5.28 -18.97 -19.30
N ASN A 354 -4.27 -19.55 -19.97
CA ASN A 354 -4.40 -20.24 -21.26
C ASN A 354 -5.04 -19.36 -22.38
N GLU A 355 -4.58 -18.11 -22.49
CA GLU A 355 -5.20 -17.09 -23.36
C GLU A 355 -4.35 -16.76 -24.59
N SER A 356 -4.94 -16.85 -25.77
CA SER A 356 -4.33 -16.47 -27.06
C SER A 356 -4.73 -15.07 -27.56
N SER A 357 -5.57 -14.34 -26.83
CA SER A 357 -6.16 -13.07 -27.28
C SER A 357 -5.18 -11.90 -27.21
N GLY A 358 -4.91 -11.24 -28.34
CA GLY A 358 -4.11 -10.01 -28.41
C GLY A 358 -4.91 -8.74 -28.08
N PHE A 359 -4.24 -7.59 -28.11
CA PHE A 359 -4.86 -6.29 -27.85
C PHE A 359 -6.02 -5.99 -28.82
N GLY A 360 -5.83 -6.29 -30.11
CA GLY A 360 -6.80 -6.03 -31.18
C GLY A 360 -8.03 -6.93 -31.19
N ASP A 361 -8.04 -8.04 -30.44
CA ASP A 361 -9.24 -8.87 -30.28
C ASP A 361 -10.23 -8.24 -29.29
N VAL A 362 -9.70 -7.52 -28.29
CA VAL A 362 -10.49 -6.88 -27.22
C VAL A 362 -10.79 -5.42 -27.53
N PHE A 363 -9.83 -4.66 -28.06
CA PHE A 363 -9.93 -3.21 -28.25
C PHE A 363 -9.85 -2.77 -29.71
N ASP A 364 -10.62 -1.74 -30.07
CA ASP A 364 -10.56 -1.08 -31.37
C ASP A 364 -9.24 -0.29 -31.51
N VAL A 365 -8.33 -0.84 -32.33
CA VAL A 365 -6.98 -0.32 -32.56
C VAL A 365 -7.00 1.05 -33.25
N ASP A 366 -7.87 1.24 -34.24
CA ASP A 366 -7.91 2.47 -35.03
C ASP A 366 -8.58 3.60 -34.26
N TYR A 367 -9.62 3.31 -33.48
CA TYR A 367 -10.18 4.24 -32.50
C TYR A 367 -9.13 4.62 -31.42
N PHE A 368 -8.37 3.65 -30.89
CA PHE A 368 -7.32 3.92 -29.91
C PHE A 368 -6.23 4.87 -30.46
N ILE A 369 -5.76 4.63 -31.68
CA ILE A 369 -4.80 5.52 -32.37
C ILE A 369 -5.42 6.90 -32.61
N GLN A 370 -6.66 6.97 -33.11
CA GLN A 370 -7.37 8.23 -33.36
C GLN A 370 -7.52 9.08 -32.09
N LYS A 371 -7.85 8.46 -30.95
CA LYS A 371 -8.06 9.16 -29.67
C LYS A 371 -6.78 9.57 -28.95
N LEU A 372 -5.63 9.01 -29.32
CA LEU A 372 -4.31 9.42 -28.81
C LEU A 372 -3.54 10.35 -29.76
N ASN A 373 -4.06 10.62 -30.97
CA ASN A 373 -3.50 11.63 -31.86
C ASN A 373 -3.42 13.00 -31.16
N GLY A 374 -2.33 13.73 -31.38
CA GLY A 374 -1.98 14.96 -30.64
C GLY A 374 -1.44 14.74 -29.22
N PHE A 375 -1.81 13.64 -28.55
CA PHE A 375 -1.28 13.27 -27.22
C PHE A 375 0.06 12.53 -27.33
N ILE A 376 0.14 11.48 -28.16
CA ILE A 376 1.37 10.76 -28.57
C ILE A 376 1.29 10.29 -30.02
N LYS A 377 2.45 9.93 -30.61
CA LYS A 377 2.49 9.11 -31.82
C LYS A 377 2.35 7.63 -31.43
N VAL A 378 1.41 6.94 -32.08
CA VAL A 378 1.20 5.49 -31.96
C VAL A 378 1.40 4.86 -33.34
N VAL A 379 2.00 3.67 -33.40
CA VAL A 379 2.14 2.87 -34.63
C VAL A 379 1.63 1.44 -34.39
N LYS A 380 0.99 0.85 -35.40
CA LYS A 380 0.59 -0.57 -35.39
C LYS A 380 1.84 -1.45 -35.42
N ASP A 381 2.69 -1.19 -36.42
CA ASP A 381 3.91 -1.95 -36.72
C ASP A 381 5.16 -1.06 -36.65
N LEU A 382 6.32 -1.69 -36.54
CA LEU A 382 7.62 -1.02 -36.61
C LEU A 382 7.99 -0.64 -38.06
N PRO A 383 8.78 0.43 -38.27
CA PRO A 383 9.45 0.66 -39.54
C PRO A 383 10.28 -0.56 -39.98
N THR A 384 10.36 -0.78 -41.29
CA THR A 384 11.11 -1.87 -41.94
C THR A 384 12.54 -2.04 -41.43
N ASP A 385 13.18 -0.93 -41.08
CA ASP A 385 14.62 -0.85 -40.77
C ASP A 385 14.94 -1.36 -39.35
N ILE A 386 13.90 -1.56 -38.53
CA ILE A 386 13.99 -2.08 -37.15
C ILE A 386 12.96 -3.19 -36.85
N SER A 387 12.08 -3.57 -37.79
CA SER A 387 11.05 -4.59 -37.57
C SER A 387 11.60 -6.00 -37.29
N SER A 388 12.84 -6.27 -37.75
CA SER A 388 13.57 -7.52 -37.52
C SER A 388 14.35 -7.56 -36.20
N LYS A 389 14.36 -6.48 -35.41
CA LYS A 389 15.08 -6.40 -34.14
C LYS A 389 14.14 -6.70 -32.97
N GLU A 390 14.52 -7.62 -32.08
CA GLU A 390 13.88 -7.70 -30.77
C GLU A 390 14.18 -6.42 -29.96
N PRO A 391 13.22 -5.92 -29.16
CA PRO A 391 13.47 -4.77 -28.30
C PRO A 391 14.38 -5.10 -27.13
N PHE A 392 15.16 -4.11 -26.70
CA PHE A 392 15.86 -4.20 -25.42
C PHE A 392 14.85 -4.20 -24.26
N ARG A 393 14.83 -5.26 -23.45
CA ARG A 393 13.80 -5.50 -22.42
C ARG A 393 14.16 -4.81 -21.11
N VAL A 394 13.31 -3.90 -20.64
CA VAL A 394 13.53 -3.13 -19.40
C VAL A 394 12.48 -3.46 -18.36
N ASP A 395 12.81 -4.44 -17.51
CA ASP A 395 12.04 -4.75 -16.31
C ASP A 395 12.18 -3.64 -15.27
N CYS A 396 11.08 -2.95 -14.99
CA CYS A 396 11.00 -1.92 -13.96
C CYS A 396 10.36 -2.43 -12.66
N SER A 397 9.81 -3.66 -12.63
CA SER A 397 8.99 -4.19 -11.53
C SER A 397 9.77 -4.46 -10.24
N LYS A 398 11.07 -4.75 -10.35
CA LYS A 398 11.93 -5.19 -9.23
C LYS A 398 12.59 -4.06 -8.43
N ARG A 399 12.43 -2.79 -8.82
CA ARG A 399 13.20 -1.67 -8.25
C ARG A 399 12.55 -1.09 -6.99
N LYS A 400 13.28 -1.14 -5.87
CA LYS A 400 12.91 -0.49 -4.59
C LYS A 400 13.34 0.97 -4.60
N GLY A 401 12.62 1.84 -3.87
CA GLY A 401 12.97 3.24 -3.67
C GLY A 401 12.30 4.21 -4.67
N GLN A 402 12.93 5.37 -4.84
CA GLN A 402 12.49 6.45 -5.72
C GLN A 402 12.90 6.16 -7.17
N PHE A 403 11.92 5.94 -8.03
CA PHE A 403 12.14 5.56 -9.43
C PHE A 403 11.69 6.69 -10.38
N ASP A 404 12.61 7.18 -11.21
CA ASP A 404 12.29 8.13 -12.28
C ASP A 404 12.43 7.51 -13.66
N TYR A 405 11.38 7.63 -14.48
CA TYR A 405 11.42 7.18 -15.86
C TYR A 405 12.40 8.02 -16.71
N ARG A 406 12.55 9.33 -16.46
CA ARG A 406 13.51 10.15 -17.21
C ARG A 406 14.95 9.82 -16.84
N GLU A 407 15.25 9.68 -15.55
CA GLU A 407 16.62 9.38 -15.08
C GLU A 407 17.04 7.94 -15.46
N THR A 408 16.08 6.98 -15.45
CA THR A 408 16.40 5.55 -15.61
C THR A 408 16.16 4.99 -17.03
N ILE A 409 15.15 5.48 -17.75
CA ILE A 409 14.68 4.87 -19.01
C ILE A 409 15.02 5.72 -20.23
N LEU A 410 15.11 7.05 -20.10
CA LEU A 410 15.52 7.89 -21.24
C LEU A 410 16.92 7.54 -21.79
N PRO A 411 17.95 7.24 -20.96
CA PRO A 411 19.25 6.82 -21.49
C PRO A 411 19.15 5.53 -22.31
N LEU A 412 18.46 4.51 -21.79
CA LEU A 412 18.27 3.21 -22.46
C LEU A 412 17.46 3.33 -23.75
N LEU A 413 16.48 4.26 -23.80
CA LEU A 413 15.72 4.57 -25.01
C LEU A 413 16.60 5.24 -26.07
N LEU A 414 17.50 6.15 -25.67
CA LEU A 414 18.42 6.84 -26.57
C LEU A 414 19.57 5.95 -27.04
N GLU A 415 19.98 4.96 -26.23
CA GLU A 415 21.02 3.98 -26.57
C GLU A 415 20.52 2.91 -27.55
N HIS A 416 19.36 2.29 -27.28
CA HIS A 416 18.87 1.16 -28.06
C HIS A 416 17.84 1.52 -29.14
N HIS A 417 17.26 2.73 -29.08
CA HIS A 417 16.19 3.26 -29.94
C HIS A 417 14.87 2.45 -30.03
N TYR A 418 14.86 1.17 -29.66
CA TYR A 418 13.66 0.36 -29.50
C TYR A 418 13.77 -0.47 -28.22
N ILE A 419 12.92 -0.15 -27.24
CA ILE A 419 12.84 -0.85 -25.95
C ILE A 419 11.45 -1.45 -25.75
N SER A 420 11.38 -2.49 -24.92
CA SER A 420 10.12 -2.96 -24.36
C SER A 420 10.16 -2.81 -22.85
N LEU A 421 9.03 -2.41 -22.27
CA LEU A 421 9.00 -1.97 -20.88
C LEU A 421 7.81 -2.59 -20.16
N THR A 422 8.11 -3.30 -19.07
CA THR A 422 7.14 -3.66 -18.03
C THR A 422 7.05 -2.49 -17.06
N PRO A 423 5.91 -1.77 -16.94
CA PRO A 423 5.81 -0.62 -16.05
C PRO A 423 6.11 -0.97 -14.59
N ALA A 424 6.82 -0.10 -13.86
CA ALA A 424 7.24 -0.34 -12.48
C ALA A 424 6.07 -0.59 -11.49
N MET A 425 4.85 -0.26 -11.92
CA MET A 425 3.65 -0.24 -11.11
C MET A 425 2.75 -1.47 -11.33
N SER A 426 3.08 -2.35 -12.30
CA SER A 426 2.31 -3.57 -12.60
C SER A 426 2.35 -4.62 -11.49
N GLN A 427 3.48 -4.75 -10.77
CA GLN A 427 3.72 -5.79 -9.76
C GLN A 427 4.01 -5.29 -8.34
N ARG A 428 3.71 -4.02 -8.00
CA ARG A 428 3.64 -3.65 -6.57
C ARG A 428 2.46 -4.39 -5.94
N ARG A 429 2.74 -5.51 -5.25
CA ARG A 429 1.80 -6.23 -4.37
C ARG A 429 1.00 -5.18 -3.58
N ASP A 430 -0.32 -5.37 -3.53
CA ASP A 430 -1.28 -4.55 -2.78
C ASP A 430 -1.11 -4.73 -1.25
N ARG A 431 0.10 -4.43 -0.74
CA ARG A 431 0.45 -4.30 0.67
C ARG A 431 -0.08 -2.95 1.15
N TYR A 432 -1.40 -2.84 1.22
CA TYR A 432 -2.08 -1.63 1.68
C TYR A 432 -1.68 -1.30 3.12
N MET A 433 -0.90 -0.23 3.27
CA MET A 433 -0.75 0.51 4.52
C MET A 433 -2.06 1.27 4.76
N PHE A 434 -3.01 0.65 5.46
CA PHE A 434 -4.20 1.34 5.95
C PHE A 434 -3.85 2.01 7.28
N PHE A 435 -3.71 3.33 7.27
CA PHE A 435 -3.73 4.10 8.50
C PHE A 435 -5.10 3.96 9.17
N SER A 436 -5.12 3.98 10.50
CA SER A 436 -6.33 4.10 11.30
C SER A 436 -5.97 4.86 12.56
N GLY A 437 -6.33 6.15 12.59
CA GLY A 437 -6.01 7.09 13.65
C GLY A 437 -6.61 8.45 13.29
N HIS A 438 -7.42 9.03 14.17
CA HIS A 438 -8.15 10.26 13.90
C HIS A 438 -7.36 11.48 14.35
N THR A 439 -6.92 12.33 13.41
CA THR A 439 -7.15 13.80 13.46
C THR A 439 -6.62 14.50 12.19
N LEU A 440 -7.37 15.52 11.74
CA LEU A 440 -7.07 16.60 10.78
C LEU A 440 -6.34 16.38 9.42
N TRP A 441 -5.70 15.23 9.13
CA TRP A 441 -5.07 14.95 7.81
C TRP A 441 -5.85 13.95 6.94
N ASN A 442 -7.15 13.78 7.19
CA ASN A 442 -8.06 12.96 6.36
C ASN A 442 -8.50 13.65 5.05
N LEU A 443 -7.56 14.27 4.32
CA LEU A 443 -7.78 14.89 3.01
C LEU A 443 -6.65 14.54 2.04
N ILE A 444 -7.04 13.96 0.89
CA ILE A 444 -6.21 13.69 -0.30
C ILE A 444 -5.21 12.51 -0.13
N SER A 445 -5.08 11.71 -1.20
CA SER A 445 -4.05 10.67 -1.40
C SER A 445 -4.11 9.36 -0.59
N PHE A 446 -5.30 8.76 -0.43
CA PHE A 446 -5.41 7.32 -0.16
C PHE A 446 -5.81 6.50 -1.41
N SER A 447 -5.28 5.27 -1.47
CA SER A 447 -5.54 4.25 -2.51
C SER A 447 -5.15 4.62 -3.95
N PHE A 448 -3.85 4.81 -4.23
CA PHE A 448 -3.28 4.41 -5.53
C PHE A 448 -1.74 4.32 -5.51
N SER A 449 -1.19 3.19 -5.03
CA SER A 449 0.25 2.88 -5.13
C SER A 449 0.79 2.90 -6.57
N ALA A 450 -0.09 2.65 -7.54
CA ALA A 450 0.18 2.62 -8.98
C ALA A 450 -0.24 3.89 -9.77
N PHE A 451 -0.72 4.96 -9.14
CA PHE A 451 -0.86 6.28 -9.80
C PHE A 451 -0.12 7.38 -9.02
N ALA A 452 0.09 7.23 -7.70
CA ALA A 452 0.75 8.23 -6.85
C ALA A 452 2.12 8.69 -7.36
N TRP A 453 2.88 7.82 -8.04
CA TRP A 453 4.17 8.19 -8.60
C TRP A 453 4.05 9.07 -9.86
N LEU A 454 3.11 8.80 -10.78
CA LEU A 454 2.83 9.73 -11.88
C LEU A 454 2.14 11.03 -11.41
N ARG A 455 1.38 10.93 -10.30
CA ARG A 455 0.58 12.00 -9.66
C ARG A 455 1.41 13.15 -9.08
N PHE A 456 2.63 12.92 -8.59
CA PHE A 456 3.41 14.00 -7.93
C PHE A 456 4.65 14.50 -8.69
N ARG A 457 5.40 13.64 -9.41
CA ARG A 457 6.70 14.06 -9.99
C ARG A 457 6.67 14.52 -11.46
N TYR A 458 5.60 14.23 -12.20
CA TYR A 458 5.61 14.30 -13.67
C TYR A 458 4.71 15.40 -14.26
N PRO A 459 5.09 15.99 -15.41
CA PRO A 459 4.45 17.19 -15.95
C PRO A 459 3.04 16.95 -16.48
N GLN A 460 2.24 18.03 -16.47
CA GLN A 460 0.81 18.02 -16.82
C GLN A 460 0.50 17.39 -18.19
N TYR A 461 1.37 17.57 -19.19
CA TYR A 461 1.18 16.99 -20.53
C TYR A 461 1.27 15.45 -20.56
N ALA A 462 2.05 14.84 -19.65
CA ALA A 462 2.14 13.38 -19.52
C ALA A 462 0.92 12.82 -18.76
N LYS A 463 0.51 13.50 -17.68
CA LYS A 463 -0.75 13.21 -16.96
C LYS A 463 -1.99 13.31 -17.87
N ALA A 464 -2.02 14.30 -18.76
CA ALA A 464 -3.10 14.49 -19.74
C ALA A 464 -3.26 13.25 -20.64
N THR A 465 -2.14 12.73 -21.12
CA THR A 465 -2.08 11.55 -22.00
C THR A 465 -2.48 10.27 -21.27
N LEU A 466 -2.10 10.12 -20.00
CA LEU A 466 -2.60 9.06 -19.12
C LEU A 466 -4.14 9.11 -18.96
N CYS A 467 -4.71 10.29 -18.66
CA CYS A 467 -6.16 10.45 -18.52
C CYS A 467 -6.90 10.15 -19.84
N GLN A 468 -6.36 10.59 -20.98
CA GLN A 468 -6.92 10.32 -22.30
C GLN A 468 -6.94 8.82 -22.62
N ALA A 469 -5.84 8.10 -22.31
CA ALA A 469 -5.75 6.66 -22.51
C ALA A 469 -6.83 5.91 -21.73
N CYS A 470 -6.93 6.14 -20.43
CA CYS A 470 -7.80 5.36 -19.54
C CYS A 470 -9.30 5.63 -19.72
N TYR A 471 -9.67 6.87 -20.08
CA TYR A 471 -11.07 7.32 -20.05
C TYR A 471 -11.63 7.75 -21.41
N SER A 472 -10.87 7.65 -22.50
CA SER A 472 -11.35 8.04 -23.83
C SER A 472 -10.81 7.22 -25.01
N ALA A 473 -9.62 6.61 -24.91
CA ALA A 473 -9.02 5.85 -26.01
C ALA A 473 -9.37 4.35 -26.02
N LEU A 474 -9.62 3.72 -24.86
CA LEU A 474 -9.93 2.28 -24.80
C LEU A 474 -11.43 2.01 -25.02
N ARG A 475 -11.79 1.61 -26.25
CA ARG A 475 -13.10 1.10 -26.66
C ARG A 475 -13.00 -0.36 -27.09
N LEU A 476 -14.02 -1.18 -26.81
CA LEU A 476 -14.07 -2.57 -27.28
C LEU A 476 -14.19 -2.65 -28.81
N THR A 477 -13.79 -3.77 -29.40
CA THR A 477 -14.06 -4.05 -30.82
C THR A 477 -15.55 -4.08 -31.11
N THR A 478 -15.99 -3.68 -32.31
CA THR A 478 -17.43 -3.57 -32.66
C THR A 478 -18.21 -4.87 -32.45
N SER A 479 -17.58 -6.02 -32.72
CA SER A 479 -18.17 -7.35 -32.48
C SER A 479 -18.41 -7.61 -30.99
N LEU A 480 -17.43 -7.27 -30.14
CA LEU A 480 -17.48 -7.48 -28.70
C LEU A 480 -18.39 -6.45 -28.00
N GLU A 481 -18.41 -5.20 -28.47
CA GLU A 481 -19.37 -4.19 -28.01
C GLU A 481 -20.82 -4.56 -28.36
N LYS A 482 -21.07 -5.12 -29.56
CA LYS A 482 -22.41 -5.63 -29.92
C LYS A 482 -22.87 -6.72 -28.93
N LYS A 483 -22.02 -7.70 -28.63
CA LYS A 483 -22.31 -8.75 -27.64
C LYS A 483 -22.50 -8.20 -26.22
N ALA A 484 -21.80 -7.13 -25.87
CA ALA A 484 -21.96 -6.47 -24.58
C ALA A 484 -23.28 -5.68 -24.46
N LEU A 485 -23.78 -5.14 -25.57
CA LEU A 485 -25.11 -4.52 -25.64
C LEU A 485 -26.21 -5.59 -25.63
N GLU A 486 -26.07 -6.68 -26.38
CA GLU A 486 -26.96 -7.84 -26.35
C GLU A 486 -27.15 -8.38 -24.93
N LEU A 487 -26.04 -8.51 -24.16
CA LEU A 487 -26.10 -8.82 -22.73
C LEU A 487 -26.81 -7.75 -21.89
N LEU A 488 -26.46 -6.48 -22.08
CA LEU A 488 -26.98 -5.36 -21.28
C LEU A 488 -28.50 -5.15 -21.46
N ASP A 489 -29.04 -5.48 -22.64
CA ASP A 489 -30.46 -5.37 -22.95
C ASP A 489 -31.26 -6.65 -22.63
N ALA A 490 -30.60 -7.81 -22.52
CA ALA A 490 -31.23 -9.05 -22.04
C ALA A 490 -31.47 -9.06 -20.51
N ILE A 491 -30.75 -8.25 -19.73
CA ILE A 491 -30.92 -8.15 -18.28
C ILE A 491 -32.13 -7.23 -17.96
N PRO A 492 -33.13 -7.70 -17.18
CA PRO A 492 -34.27 -6.85 -16.79
C PRO A 492 -33.83 -5.64 -15.95
N LYS A 493 -34.17 -4.44 -16.41
CA LYS A 493 -33.79 -3.16 -15.79
C LYS A 493 -34.89 -2.68 -14.81
N PRO A 494 -34.54 -2.02 -13.69
CA PRO A 494 -33.19 -1.74 -13.21
C PRO A 494 -32.50 -2.99 -12.64
N PHE A 495 -31.16 -3.00 -12.63
CA PHE A 495 -30.37 -4.11 -12.11
C PHE A 495 -29.10 -3.68 -11.36
N LEU A 496 -28.68 -4.55 -10.44
CA LEU A 496 -27.43 -4.46 -9.71
C LEU A 496 -26.39 -5.37 -10.39
N SER A 497 -25.24 -4.83 -10.78
CA SER A 497 -24.08 -5.65 -11.13
C SER A 497 -23.27 -5.95 -9.87
N LEU A 498 -23.07 -7.23 -9.57
CA LEU A 498 -22.31 -7.72 -8.42
C LEU A 498 -21.04 -8.44 -8.89
N HIS A 499 -19.86 -7.88 -8.58
CA HIS A 499 -18.60 -8.59 -8.72
C HIS A 499 -18.32 -9.40 -7.45
N LEU A 500 -18.61 -10.70 -7.52
CA LEU A 500 -18.39 -11.67 -6.46
C LEU A 500 -17.08 -12.43 -6.73
N ARG A 501 -16.08 -12.28 -5.85
CA ARG A 501 -14.74 -12.86 -6.05
C ARG A 501 -14.48 -14.05 -5.11
N PHE A 502 -15.34 -15.07 -5.16
CA PHE A 502 -15.24 -16.32 -4.38
C PHE A 502 -14.88 -17.53 -5.26
N GLU A 503 -13.72 -17.44 -5.91
CA GLU A 503 -13.19 -18.45 -6.83
C GLU A 503 -12.02 -19.25 -6.17
N PRO A 504 -11.74 -20.50 -6.61
CA PRO A 504 -10.73 -21.37 -6.00
C PRO A 504 -9.32 -20.77 -5.93
N ASP A 505 -8.93 -20.04 -6.97
CA ASP A 505 -7.64 -19.32 -7.07
C ASP A 505 -7.49 -18.28 -5.95
N MET A 506 -8.54 -17.50 -5.72
CA MET A 506 -8.58 -16.41 -4.74
C MET A 506 -8.65 -16.92 -3.31
N VAL A 507 -9.40 -18.01 -3.08
CA VAL A 507 -9.43 -18.68 -1.78
C VAL A 507 -8.06 -19.28 -1.47
N ALA A 508 -7.48 -20.05 -2.40
CA ALA A 508 -6.13 -20.63 -2.23
C ALA A 508 -5.02 -19.58 -2.07
N TYR A 509 -5.10 -18.46 -2.81
CA TYR A 509 -4.18 -17.33 -2.67
C TYR A 509 -4.33 -16.62 -1.32
N SER A 510 -5.56 -16.45 -0.83
CA SER A 510 -5.82 -15.83 0.48
C SER A 510 -5.31 -16.66 1.66
N ARG A 511 -5.17 -17.99 1.46
CA ARG A 511 -4.89 -19.00 2.51
C ARG A 511 -5.88 -18.94 3.68
N CYS A 512 -7.12 -18.55 3.44
CA CYS A 512 -8.14 -18.51 4.49
C CYS A 512 -8.81 -19.86 4.70
N GLU A 513 -9.03 -20.20 5.96
CA GLU A 513 -9.82 -21.34 6.40
C GLU A 513 -11.33 -21.01 6.31
N TYR A 514 -12.10 -21.98 5.83
CA TYR A 514 -13.56 -21.95 5.77
C TYR A 514 -14.05 -23.36 6.14
N PRO A 515 -14.70 -23.55 7.29
CA PRO A 515 -14.98 -24.89 7.81
C PRO A 515 -16.08 -25.64 7.04
N ASN A 516 -17.01 -24.90 6.43
CA ASN A 516 -18.26 -25.44 5.87
C ASN A 516 -18.26 -25.43 4.33
N LEU A 517 -17.13 -25.76 3.70
CA LEU A 517 -17.04 -25.89 2.23
C LEU A 517 -17.36 -27.31 1.77
N SER A 518 -17.96 -27.43 0.60
CA SER A 518 -18.22 -28.73 -0.04
C SER A 518 -16.91 -29.46 -0.40
N PRO A 519 -16.89 -30.81 -0.47
CA PRO A 519 -15.71 -31.57 -0.85
C PRO A 519 -15.18 -31.22 -2.26
N SER A 520 -16.07 -30.85 -3.17
CA SER A 520 -15.76 -30.34 -4.52
C SER A 520 -15.03 -29.00 -4.47
N SER A 521 -15.51 -28.03 -3.69
CA SER A 521 -14.82 -26.76 -3.48
C SER A 521 -13.44 -26.94 -2.86
N LEU A 522 -13.31 -27.81 -1.85
CA LEU A 522 -12.02 -28.13 -1.23
C LEU A 522 -11.02 -28.76 -2.23
N ALA A 523 -11.50 -29.65 -3.10
CA ALA A 523 -10.69 -30.22 -4.18
C ALA A 523 -10.25 -29.16 -5.21
N ALA A 524 -11.16 -28.27 -5.62
CA ALA A 524 -10.87 -27.17 -6.55
C ALA A 524 -9.85 -26.18 -5.96
N ILE A 525 -9.99 -25.82 -4.68
CA ILE A 525 -9.04 -24.94 -3.95
C ILE A 525 -7.66 -25.60 -3.89
N LYS A 526 -7.58 -26.91 -3.60
CA LYS A 526 -6.30 -27.64 -3.61
C LYS A 526 -5.66 -27.64 -5.00
N ALA A 527 -6.44 -27.87 -6.06
CA ALA A 527 -5.96 -27.87 -7.44
C ALA A 527 -5.43 -26.47 -7.88
N ALA A 528 -6.15 -25.39 -7.56
CA ALA A 528 -5.72 -24.03 -7.87
C ALA A 528 -4.56 -23.54 -6.97
N GLY A 529 -4.44 -24.10 -5.77
CA GLY A 529 -3.41 -23.77 -4.80
C GLY A 529 -2.04 -24.38 -5.10
N GLY A 530 -1.99 -25.66 -5.49
CA GLY A 530 -0.76 -26.45 -5.44
C GLY A 530 -0.37 -26.83 -4.00
N GLU A 531 0.52 -27.80 -3.84
CA GLU A 531 0.71 -28.49 -2.56
C GLU A 531 1.29 -27.60 -1.44
N ASP A 532 2.03 -26.55 -1.78
CA ASP A 532 2.65 -25.60 -0.84
C ASP A 532 1.68 -24.57 -0.24
N LYS A 533 0.44 -24.46 -0.75
CA LYS A 533 -0.52 -23.42 -0.32
C LYS A 533 -1.57 -23.96 0.66
N LYS A 534 -1.11 -24.53 1.77
CA LYS A 534 -2.00 -24.86 2.91
C LYS A 534 -2.67 -23.58 3.46
N PRO A 535 -3.94 -23.64 3.91
CA PRO A 535 -4.58 -22.56 4.65
C PRO A 535 -3.82 -22.23 5.94
N TRP A 536 -3.96 -20.99 6.41
CA TRP A 536 -3.72 -20.65 7.81
C TRP A 536 -4.79 -21.32 8.67
N THR A 537 -4.46 -21.64 9.92
CA THR A 537 -5.40 -22.22 10.90
C THR A 537 -5.33 -21.45 12.22
N GLY A 538 -6.33 -21.66 13.09
CA GLY A 538 -6.33 -21.12 14.46
C GLY A 538 -6.28 -19.57 14.51
N GLU A 539 -5.52 -19.02 15.46
CA GLU A 539 -5.42 -17.58 15.69
C GLU A 539 -4.90 -16.81 14.47
N ILE A 540 -4.00 -17.41 13.69
CA ILE A 540 -3.47 -16.80 12.45
C ILE A 540 -4.61 -16.65 11.43
N ALA A 541 -5.45 -17.68 11.24
CA ALA A 541 -6.62 -17.60 10.37
C ALA A 541 -7.62 -16.54 10.84
N GLN A 542 -7.93 -16.49 12.14
CA GLN A 542 -8.84 -15.50 12.71
C GLN A 542 -8.32 -14.07 12.55
N SER A 543 -7.04 -13.84 12.84
CA SER A 543 -6.37 -12.54 12.63
C SER A 543 -6.37 -12.13 11.16
N TRP A 544 -6.08 -13.07 10.25
CA TRP A 544 -6.10 -12.82 8.81
C TRP A 544 -7.50 -12.47 8.28
N ARG A 545 -8.54 -13.12 8.83
CA ARG A 545 -9.95 -12.82 8.53
C ARG A 545 -10.36 -11.45 9.07
N LYS A 546 -10.10 -11.14 10.35
CA LYS A 546 -10.34 -9.83 10.96
C LYS A 546 -9.63 -8.69 10.22
N ARG A 547 -8.41 -8.92 9.71
CA ARG A 547 -7.67 -7.96 8.85
C ARG A 547 -8.25 -7.81 7.43
N GLY A 548 -9.45 -8.33 7.16
CA GLY A 548 -10.17 -8.23 5.89
C GLY A 548 -9.44 -8.87 4.71
N LYS A 549 -8.58 -9.87 4.94
CA LYS A 549 -7.78 -10.51 3.86
C LYS A 549 -8.57 -11.58 3.12
N CYS A 550 -9.39 -12.34 3.84
CA CYS A 550 -10.25 -13.39 3.27
C CYS A 550 -11.36 -12.83 2.38
N PRO A 551 -11.66 -13.47 1.23
CA PRO A 551 -12.94 -13.30 0.54
C PRO A 551 -14.18 -13.44 1.45
N LEU A 552 -15.32 -12.91 0.99
CA LEU A 552 -16.65 -13.26 1.52
C LEU A 552 -17.19 -14.45 0.72
N THR A 553 -17.83 -15.39 1.40
CA THR A 553 -18.61 -16.44 0.72
C THR A 553 -19.86 -15.84 0.05
N PRO A 554 -20.55 -16.57 -0.85
CA PRO A 554 -21.81 -16.08 -1.41
C PRO A 554 -22.87 -15.86 -0.32
N ASN A 555 -22.97 -16.75 0.68
CA ASN A 555 -23.89 -16.58 1.82
C ASN A 555 -23.57 -15.31 2.65
N GLU A 556 -22.30 -15.08 2.98
CA GLU A 556 -21.86 -13.86 3.68
C GLU A 556 -22.15 -12.60 2.84
N THR A 557 -22.08 -12.72 1.51
CA THR A 557 -22.44 -11.64 0.59
C THR A 557 -23.94 -11.39 0.60
N ALA A 558 -24.78 -12.43 0.63
CA ALA A 558 -26.24 -12.29 0.71
C ALA A 558 -26.66 -11.55 2.00
N LEU A 559 -26.13 -11.98 3.16
CA LEU A 559 -26.32 -11.30 4.45
C LEU A 559 -25.87 -9.83 4.42
N MET A 560 -24.75 -9.54 3.75
CA MET A 560 -24.29 -8.16 3.56
C MET A 560 -25.25 -7.34 2.70
N LEU A 561 -25.76 -7.85 1.58
CA LEU A 561 -26.75 -7.13 0.76
C LEU A 561 -28.09 -6.93 1.50
N GLN A 562 -28.53 -7.92 2.28
CA GLN A 562 -29.71 -7.79 3.16
C GLN A 562 -29.48 -6.73 4.26
N SER A 563 -28.28 -6.69 4.86
CA SER A 563 -27.89 -5.65 5.82
C SER A 563 -27.98 -4.26 5.19
N LEU A 564 -27.55 -4.12 3.93
CA LEU A 564 -27.67 -2.90 3.11
C LEU A 564 -29.11 -2.55 2.69
N ARG A 565 -30.12 -3.32 3.14
CA ARG A 565 -31.54 -3.24 2.79
C ARG A 565 -31.80 -3.29 1.27
N ILE A 566 -30.96 -4.02 0.53
CA ILE A 566 -31.16 -4.27 -0.91
C ILE A 566 -32.27 -5.33 -1.06
N PRO A 567 -33.36 -5.08 -1.82
CA PRO A 567 -34.47 -6.03 -1.90
C PRO A 567 -34.09 -7.36 -2.54
N THR A 568 -34.55 -8.48 -1.99
CA THR A 568 -34.34 -9.85 -2.54
C THR A 568 -34.93 -10.04 -3.94
N SER A 569 -35.89 -9.19 -4.33
CA SER A 569 -36.51 -9.14 -5.65
C SER A 569 -35.70 -8.37 -6.71
N THR A 570 -34.52 -7.83 -6.35
CA THR A 570 -33.61 -7.10 -7.25
C THR A 570 -33.03 -8.02 -8.32
N ASN A 571 -33.00 -7.55 -9.57
CA ASN A 571 -32.31 -8.24 -10.67
C ASN A 571 -30.79 -8.09 -10.46
N ILE A 572 -30.05 -9.20 -10.38
CA ILE A 572 -28.60 -9.18 -10.11
C ILE A 572 -27.83 -9.85 -11.25
N TYR A 573 -26.93 -9.10 -11.88
CA TYR A 573 -25.94 -9.63 -12.82
C TYR A 573 -24.65 -10.00 -12.09
N LEU A 574 -24.19 -11.24 -12.21
CA LEU A 574 -22.92 -11.69 -11.62
C LEU A 574 -21.74 -11.46 -12.56
N ALA A 575 -20.97 -10.42 -12.25
CA ALA A 575 -19.72 -10.09 -12.91
C ALA A 575 -18.57 -10.93 -12.32
N ALA A 576 -18.58 -12.25 -12.56
CA ALA A 576 -17.63 -13.21 -11.99
C ALA A 576 -17.10 -14.23 -13.01
N GLY A 577 -15.99 -14.91 -12.71
CA GLY A 577 -15.43 -15.95 -13.57
C GLY A 577 -16.19 -17.27 -13.53
N ASP A 578 -15.95 -18.13 -14.51
CA ASP A 578 -16.66 -19.39 -14.77
C ASP A 578 -16.49 -20.49 -13.69
N GLY A 579 -15.79 -20.20 -12.58
CA GLY A 579 -15.38 -21.18 -11.55
C GLY A 579 -15.82 -20.84 -10.13
N LEU A 580 -16.93 -20.12 -9.94
CA LEU A 580 -17.35 -19.61 -8.64
C LEU A 580 -18.04 -20.67 -7.76
N MET A 581 -17.68 -20.71 -6.47
CA MET A 581 -18.08 -21.78 -5.53
C MET A 581 -19.22 -21.40 -4.59
N GLU A 582 -19.94 -22.40 -4.03
CA GLU A 582 -20.91 -22.27 -2.92
C GLU A 582 -22.10 -21.31 -3.17
N MET A 583 -22.55 -21.18 -4.43
CA MET A 583 -23.59 -20.20 -4.82
C MET A 583 -24.98 -20.41 -4.21
N GLU A 584 -25.31 -21.61 -3.74
CA GLU A 584 -26.63 -21.95 -3.18
C GLU A 584 -27.03 -21.04 -2.01
N GLY A 585 -26.06 -20.65 -1.17
CA GLY A 585 -26.28 -19.70 -0.08
C GLY A 585 -26.55 -18.25 -0.52
N PHE A 586 -26.41 -17.93 -1.81
CA PHE A 586 -26.80 -16.63 -2.38
C PHE A 586 -28.09 -16.74 -3.20
N THR A 587 -28.23 -17.77 -4.05
CA THR A 587 -29.44 -17.95 -4.90
C THR A 587 -30.69 -18.32 -4.10
N SER A 588 -30.55 -18.89 -2.91
CA SER A 588 -31.66 -19.08 -1.95
C SER A 588 -32.23 -17.76 -1.40
N VAL A 589 -31.46 -16.67 -1.42
CA VAL A 589 -31.87 -15.34 -0.94
C VAL A 589 -32.23 -14.41 -2.11
N TYR A 590 -31.42 -14.41 -3.16
CA TYR A 590 -31.61 -13.61 -4.37
C TYR A 590 -31.87 -14.53 -5.56
N THR A 591 -33.14 -14.65 -5.96
CA THR A 591 -33.58 -15.61 -6.99
C THR A 591 -33.43 -15.11 -8.43
N LYS A 592 -33.38 -13.78 -8.64
CA LYS A 592 -33.23 -13.17 -9.97
C LYS A 592 -31.77 -12.91 -10.33
N VAL A 593 -31.00 -13.99 -10.41
CA VAL A 593 -29.57 -13.96 -10.71
C VAL A 593 -29.33 -14.31 -12.18
N PHE A 594 -28.49 -13.50 -12.84
CA PHE A 594 -28.15 -13.63 -14.25
C PHE A 594 -26.62 -13.69 -14.44
N THR A 595 -26.13 -14.61 -15.28
CA THR A 595 -24.71 -14.72 -15.64
C THR A 595 -24.50 -14.63 -17.15
N LYS A 596 -23.23 -14.45 -17.56
CA LYS A 596 -22.83 -14.49 -18.99
C LYS A 596 -23.21 -15.79 -19.68
N SER A 597 -23.11 -16.92 -18.98
CA SER A 597 -23.39 -18.26 -19.51
C SER A 597 -24.87 -18.53 -19.73
N ASP A 598 -25.76 -17.82 -19.02
CA ASP A 598 -27.21 -17.98 -19.15
C ASP A 598 -27.77 -17.10 -20.28
N LEU A 599 -27.08 -15.99 -20.57
CA LEU A 599 -27.53 -14.95 -21.51
C LEU A 599 -26.82 -14.99 -22.89
N LEU A 600 -25.70 -15.71 -23.02
CA LEU A 600 -24.99 -15.88 -24.30
C LEU A 600 -25.25 -17.25 -24.92
N ASN A 601 -25.31 -17.28 -26.26
CA ASN A 601 -25.31 -18.53 -27.02
C ASN A 601 -24.08 -19.38 -26.65
N ARG A 602 -24.30 -20.69 -26.43
CA ARG A 602 -23.25 -21.62 -25.97
C ARG A 602 -22.01 -21.64 -26.87
N GLU A 603 -22.20 -21.57 -28.19
CA GLU A 603 -21.10 -21.54 -29.17
C GLU A 603 -20.25 -20.27 -29.04
N ASP A 604 -20.90 -19.10 -28.91
CA ASP A 604 -20.21 -17.83 -28.66
C ASP A 604 -19.45 -17.88 -27.33
N PHE A 605 -20.10 -18.33 -26.25
CA PHE A 605 -19.47 -18.42 -24.93
C PHE A 605 -18.25 -19.37 -24.91
N THR A 606 -18.29 -20.43 -25.72
CA THR A 606 -17.17 -21.38 -25.87
C THR A 606 -16.04 -20.82 -26.73
N ARG A 607 -16.36 -20.00 -27.73
CA ARG A 607 -15.38 -19.30 -28.58
C ARG A 607 -14.68 -18.13 -27.88
N MET A 608 -15.20 -17.64 -26.75
CA MET A 608 -14.69 -16.46 -26.06
C MET A 608 -13.60 -16.78 -25.03
N HIS A 609 -12.39 -16.23 -25.27
CA HIS A 609 -11.27 -16.26 -24.33
C HIS A 609 -11.54 -15.45 -23.05
N GLY A 610 -10.82 -15.74 -21.96
CA GLY A 610 -11.01 -15.13 -20.63
C GLY A 610 -11.05 -13.59 -20.66
N ASN A 611 -10.08 -12.94 -21.31
CA ASN A 611 -10.04 -11.49 -21.49
C ASN A 611 -11.30 -10.95 -22.19
N THR A 612 -11.83 -11.67 -23.18
CA THR A 612 -13.06 -11.23 -23.88
C THR A 612 -14.30 -11.40 -23.00
N LYS A 613 -14.38 -12.44 -22.16
CA LYS A 613 -15.43 -12.60 -21.14
C LYS A 613 -15.35 -11.50 -20.06
N ALA A 614 -14.16 -11.21 -19.57
CA ALA A 614 -13.90 -10.14 -18.60
C ALA A 614 -14.15 -8.73 -19.16
N ALA A 615 -14.05 -8.55 -20.48
CA ALA A 615 -14.42 -7.31 -21.17
C ALA A 615 -15.95 -7.11 -21.18
N LEU A 616 -16.73 -8.17 -21.37
CA LEU A 616 -18.19 -8.12 -21.26
C LEU A 616 -18.63 -7.78 -19.82
N ASP A 617 -18.07 -8.45 -18.82
CA ASP A 617 -18.34 -8.16 -17.39
C ASP A 617 -18.05 -6.70 -17.04
N TYR A 618 -16.91 -6.20 -17.52
CA TYR A 618 -16.56 -4.80 -17.37
C TYR A 618 -17.59 -3.88 -18.02
N TYR A 619 -18.00 -4.16 -19.26
CA TYR A 619 -18.97 -3.35 -20.01
C TYR A 619 -20.34 -3.29 -19.32
N VAL A 620 -20.87 -4.43 -18.88
CA VAL A 620 -22.14 -4.48 -18.13
C VAL A 620 -22.02 -3.73 -16.79
N SER A 621 -20.91 -3.94 -16.06
CA SER A 621 -20.65 -3.27 -14.78
C SER A 621 -20.53 -1.74 -14.86
N ILE A 622 -20.03 -1.21 -15.99
CA ILE A 622 -19.96 0.25 -16.22
C ILE A 622 -21.24 0.83 -16.85
N ASN A 623 -22.32 0.06 -16.95
CA ASN A 623 -23.61 0.49 -17.51
C ASN A 623 -24.82 0.11 -16.65
N SER A 624 -24.63 -0.63 -15.56
CA SER A 624 -25.68 -1.03 -14.61
C SER A 624 -26.18 0.10 -13.71
N ASP A 625 -27.44 0.05 -13.27
CA ASP A 625 -28.04 1.06 -12.40
C ASP A 625 -27.29 1.18 -11.06
N ALA A 626 -26.85 0.04 -10.51
CA ALA A 626 -26.01 -0.04 -9.33
C ALA A 626 -24.82 -1.01 -9.53
N TYR A 627 -23.72 -0.77 -8.81
CA TYR A 627 -22.58 -1.69 -8.74
C TYR A 627 -22.17 -1.96 -7.29
N VAL A 628 -21.98 -3.24 -6.96
CA VAL A 628 -21.39 -3.71 -5.70
C VAL A 628 -20.25 -4.67 -6.02
N ALA A 629 -19.17 -4.64 -5.23
CA ALA A 629 -18.15 -5.68 -5.29
C ALA A 629 -17.75 -6.18 -3.90
N THR A 630 -17.49 -7.49 -3.80
CA THR A 630 -17.08 -8.12 -2.54
C THR A 630 -15.59 -7.98 -2.26
N TYR A 631 -14.79 -7.65 -3.28
CA TYR A 631 -13.35 -7.45 -3.19
C TYR A 631 -12.97 -6.20 -4.00
N PHE A 632 -12.14 -5.30 -3.44
CA PHE A 632 -11.66 -4.11 -4.15
C PHE A 632 -10.48 -4.45 -5.06
N GLY A 633 -10.78 -5.11 -6.19
CA GLY A 633 -9.81 -5.69 -7.10
C GLY A 633 -9.45 -4.80 -8.29
N ASN A 634 -8.80 -5.44 -9.25
CA ASN A 634 -8.26 -4.78 -10.43
C ASN A 634 -9.32 -4.39 -11.46
N MET A 635 -10.45 -5.10 -11.50
CA MET A 635 -11.64 -4.68 -12.24
C MET A 635 -12.33 -3.50 -11.55
N ASP A 636 -12.48 -3.58 -10.23
CA ASP A 636 -13.26 -2.63 -9.40
C ASP A 636 -12.70 -1.22 -9.46
N LYS A 637 -11.37 -1.08 -9.37
CA LYS A 637 -10.65 0.19 -9.59
C LYS A 637 -10.98 0.82 -10.95
N MET A 638 -11.18 0.01 -11.99
CA MET A 638 -11.52 0.47 -13.36
C MET A 638 -13.02 0.72 -13.54
N VAL A 639 -13.88 -0.05 -12.87
CA VAL A 639 -15.34 0.12 -12.91
C VAL A 639 -15.73 1.39 -12.14
N ALA A 640 -15.20 1.58 -10.92
CA ALA A 640 -15.44 2.76 -10.09
C ALA A 640 -15.15 4.06 -10.86
N ALA A 641 -13.99 4.15 -11.48
CA ALA A 641 -13.57 5.32 -12.24
C ALA A 641 -14.40 5.55 -13.50
N MET A 642 -14.80 4.50 -14.22
CA MET A 642 -15.63 4.65 -15.41
C MET A 642 -17.11 4.95 -15.09
N ARG A 643 -17.64 4.42 -13.99
CA ARG A 643 -18.96 4.81 -13.47
C ARG A 643 -18.96 6.28 -13.04
N ALA A 644 -17.95 6.72 -12.29
CA ALA A 644 -17.75 8.14 -11.96
C ALA A 644 -17.57 9.02 -13.20
N TYR A 645 -16.86 8.55 -14.25
CA TYR A 645 -16.69 9.27 -15.51
C TYR A 645 -18.03 9.51 -16.23
N LYS A 646 -18.96 8.54 -16.15
CA LYS A 646 -20.32 8.61 -16.70
C LYS A 646 -21.35 9.29 -15.79
N GLY A 647 -20.98 9.72 -14.57
CA GLY A 647 -21.94 10.27 -13.60
C GLY A 647 -22.80 9.24 -12.87
N MET A 648 -22.41 7.95 -12.89
CA MET A 648 -23.09 6.89 -12.14
C MET A 648 -22.50 6.73 -10.74
N HIS A 649 -23.23 7.21 -9.74
CA HIS A 649 -22.75 7.33 -8.35
C HIS A 649 -23.27 6.25 -7.39
N LYS A 650 -24.18 5.36 -7.84
CA LYS A 650 -24.54 4.11 -7.15
C LYS A 650 -23.45 3.05 -7.36
N THR A 651 -22.42 3.12 -6.52
CA THR A 651 -21.23 2.26 -6.54
C THR A 651 -20.76 2.04 -5.10
N LEU A 652 -20.61 0.78 -4.66
CA LEU A 652 -20.25 0.42 -3.28
C LEU A 652 -19.27 -0.75 -3.22
N PHE A 653 -18.42 -0.79 -2.19
CA PHE A 653 -17.46 -1.86 -1.94
C PHE A 653 -17.71 -2.45 -0.56
N LEU A 654 -17.81 -3.77 -0.46
CA LEU A 654 -18.14 -4.44 0.80
C LEU A 654 -16.92 -4.50 1.74
N SER A 655 -17.07 -3.94 2.94
CA SER A 655 -16.03 -3.88 3.97
C SER A 655 -15.86 -5.23 4.65
N ARG A 656 -15.08 -6.12 4.02
CA ARG A 656 -14.71 -7.44 4.53
C ARG A 656 -14.05 -7.39 5.92
N LYS A 657 -13.36 -6.28 6.23
CA LYS A 657 -12.82 -6.00 7.57
C LYS A 657 -13.95 -5.84 8.57
N ALA A 658 -14.86 -4.88 8.35
CA ALA A 658 -15.98 -4.62 9.26
C ALA A 658 -16.89 -5.84 9.43
N PHE A 659 -17.13 -6.61 8.36
CA PHE A 659 -17.86 -7.86 8.45
C PHE A 659 -17.19 -8.86 9.40
N ALA A 660 -15.89 -9.11 9.25
CA ALA A 660 -15.14 -10.03 10.11
C ALA A 660 -14.95 -9.52 11.56
N GLU A 661 -14.94 -8.20 11.77
CA GLU A 661 -14.87 -7.61 13.10
C GLU A 661 -16.23 -7.69 13.82
N LEU A 662 -17.32 -7.25 13.20
CA LEU A 662 -18.67 -7.23 13.79
C LEU A 662 -19.24 -8.63 14.00
N THR A 663 -19.07 -9.56 13.05
CA THR A 663 -19.47 -10.98 13.27
C THR A 663 -18.71 -11.63 14.42
N SER A 664 -17.47 -11.19 14.70
CA SER A 664 -16.71 -11.70 15.84
C SER A 664 -17.17 -11.20 17.21
N GLN A 665 -18.04 -10.18 17.25
CA GLN A 665 -18.63 -9.63 18.49
C GLN A 665 -19.88 -10.40 18.95
N ARG A 666 -20.42 -11.32 18.14
CA ARG A 666 -21.63 -12.11 18.43
C ARG A 666 -22.88 -11.25 18.73
N LEU A 667 -23.03 -10.16 17.97
CA LEU A 667 -24.24 -9.32 17.98
C LEU A 667 -25.46 -10.12 17.50
N GLU A 668 -26.66 -9.73 17.96
CA GLU A 668 -27.93 -10.25 17.44
C GLU A 668 -28.14 -9.86 15.96
N GLU A 669 -28.96 -10.61 15.22
CA GLU A 669 -28.99 -10.53 13.75
C GLU A 669 -29.35 -9.12 13.21
N GLU A 670 -30.35 -8.45 13.79
CA GLU A 670 -30.71 -7.08 13.39
C GLU A 670 -29.70 -6.03 13.89
N GLU A 671 -29.01 -6.27 15.02
CA GLU A 671 -27.92 -5.39 15.49
C GLU A 671 -26.70 -5.48 14.56
N LEU A 672 -26.35 -6.70 14.13
CA LEU A 672 -25.31 -6.94 13.14
C LEU A 672 -25.66 -6.27 11.80
N LYS A 673 -26.88 -6.46 11.29
CA LYS A 673 -27.35 -5.79 10.05
C LYS A 673 -27.27 -4.26 10.19
N LYS A 674 -27.71 -3.71 11.32
CA LYS A 674 -27.63 -2.27 11.63
C LYS A 674 -26.20 -1.77 11.62
N ALA A 675 -25.28 -2.40 12.36
CA ALA A 675 -23.89 -1.98 12.43
C ALA A 675 -23.18 -2.09 11.05
N LEU A 676 -23.48 -3.14 10.28
CA LEU A 676 -23.00 -3.27 8.91
C LEU A 676 -23.54 -2.16 8.00
N TRP A 677 -24.83 -1.84 8.07
CA TRP A 677 -25.44 -0.77 7.29
C TRP A 677 -24.82 0.60 7.63
N GLU A 678 -24.62 0.91 8.92
CA GLU A 678 -24.00 2.17 9.38
C GLU A 678 -22.56 2.34 8.87
N VAL A 679 -21.73 1.28 8.87
CA VAL A 679 -20.37 1.35 8.30
C VAL A 679 -20.40 1.70 6.81
N HIS A 680 -21.27 1.06 6.03
CA HIS A 680 -21.33 1.28 4.58
C HIS A 680 -22.03 2.57 4.18
N ARG A 681 -22.98 3.06 4.99
CA ARG A 681 -23.58 4.40 4.85
C ARG A 681 -22.49 5.47 4.86
N ASN A 682 -21.61 5.46 5.87
CA ASN A 682 -20.52 6.42 5.99
C ASN A 682 -19.56 6.40 4.78
N ASP A 683 -19.21 5.22 4.27
CA ASP A 683 -18.35 5.11 3.08
C ASP A 683 -19.08 5.58 1.80
N PHE A 684 -20.39 5.34 1.67
CA PHE A 684 -21.21 5.79 0.54
C PHE A 684 -21.44 7.32 0.53
N GLU A 685 -21.79 7.92 1.67
CA GLU A 685 -22.04 9.36 1.83
C GLU A 685 -20.82 10.20 1.42
N ILE A 686 -19.64 9.79 1.88
CA ILE A 686 -18.35 10.44 1.59
C ILE A 686 -17.83 10.04 0.19
N GLY A 687 -18.37 8.97 -0.41
CA GLY A 687 -17.90 8.43 -1.70
C GLY A 687 -16.52 7.75 -1.62
N ARG A 688 -16.16 7.24 -0.44
CA ARG A 688 -14.89 6.56 -0.16
C ARG A 688 -14.71 5.30 -1.04
N GLY A 689 -13.48 4.80 -1.10
CA GLY A 689 -13.13 3.60 -1.87
C GLY A 689 -13.02 3.77 -3.38
N SER A 690 -13.57 4.84 -3.98
CA SER A 690 -13.56 5.04 -5.46
C SER A 690 -12.16 5.15 -6.10
N ALA A 691 -11.11 5.43 -5.31
CA ALA A 691 -9.69 5.42 -5.71
C ALA A 691 -9.36 6.19 -7.00
N LEU A 692 -9.78 7.46 -7.10
CA LEU A 692 -9.76 8.18 -8.36
C LEU A 692 -8.45 8.97 -8.62
N PRO A 693 -7.92 8.94 -9.87
CA PRO A 693 -6.70 9.67 -10.25
C PRO A 693 -6.95 11.17 -10.50
N ASP A 694 -5.90 11.91 -10.86
CA ASP A 694 -5.93 13.36 -11.19
C ASP A 694 -6.89 13.76 -12.33
N CYS A 695 -7.49 12.78 -13.00
CA CYS A 695 -8.53 12.97 -13.99
C CYS A 695 -9.90 13.32 -13.36
N PHE A 696 -10.06 13.19 -12.03
CA PHE A 696 -11.32 13.40 -11.31
C PHE A 696 -11.20 14.49 -10.25
N CYS A 697 -12.27 15.26 -10.14
CA CYS A 697 -12.43 16.37 -9.21
C CYS A 697 -13.58 16.04 -8.25
N GLU A 698 -13.42 16.40 -6.99
CA GLU A 698 -14.48 16.33 -5.98
C GLU A 698 -15.42 17.53 -6.15
N PHE A 699 -16.72 17.26 -6.21
CA PHE A 699 -17.79 18.24 -6.23
C PHE A 699 -18.67 17.99 -5.01
N LYS A 700 -18.87 19.00 -4.16
CA LYS A 700 -19.81 18.94 -3.05
C LYS A 700 -21.24 19.17 -3.55
N LEU A 701 -22.20 18.48 -2.93
CA LEU A 701 -23.63 18.51 -3.25
C LEU A 701 -24.45 19.37 -2.27
#